data_AF-A0A409WHE5-F1
#
_entry.id   AF-A0A409WHE5-F1
#
_cell.length_a   1.000
_cell.length_b   1.000
_cell.length_c   1.000
_cell.angle_alpha   90.00
_cell.angle_beta   90.00
_cell.angle_gamma   90.00
#
_symmetry.space_group_name_H-M   'P 1'
#
loop_
_entity.id
_entity.type
_entity.pdbx_description
1 polymer ?
#
loop_
_entity_poly.entity_id
_entity_poly.type
_entity_poly.pdbx_seq_one_letter_code
_entity_poly.pdbx_strand_id
1 'polypeptide(L)'
;MTCVNEIEKGVRFESNQYGTIDGWRPDRLCKSVVEAADGPYSYVLITTKAIPELTKTSHVLAPFLSKDYNDRFPQPTYVLMQNGLNVENELYSSLRALGRGDPRIISTGVWINTNLVAPNVVEHNGAFNRLALGIYRPNDRTTAANSTEETALLTGLGTMIEAGGGTATIHPEIQRVKFTKNFWNVAFSSLATLTQYTLPAIFRPPPNDPSISYQPFVSPKTADLITTYTIPAIQATLEELVVLARALGYPDSEDGIPSSLPKYVIEVTGPAHARPDISHVPSMLLDAQKGLPIEVEAIFGEVVRMAKERNVEIPRIETLYALLLVIQNQILRKTEARNALEYVGDGSLMQPMTIDSLILKRSGLARVTCVARSNFDVINDNGVQFRSRKYGSIDGWMPHRLCKSVQDAADRQYSYVVLTTKAVPDLVKTSQILAPLFSKEYNDSFIQPTYVLLQNGVNVETDLYNALKEEIPEGHPQIISCALWIYTNLLSPNVVEHSDFDRVAIGVYRHQNNTTVVNSADESALLKDFGNILETGGSTIITVPEIQRMKFTKNFWNISFSSIATLTNYTLPAIYRPPPSEGSAFYEPYVSSSTAHLISSYTIPVIRGMLDELVILGRALGYPDTEDGLPSSLVHKVLDGVREVHAKADCTHVPSMLLDAQKGQPIEVEVIVGEVIRMAKANRVDTPRLETLYALLLVVQNQILRKLESEKH
;
A
#
# COMPACT_ATOMS: atom_id res chain seq x y z
N MET A 1 -0.19 23.61 -24.02
CA MET A 1 0.04 25.02 -24.45
C MET A 1 0.83 25.83 -23.43
N THR A 2 0.59 25.69 -22.12
CA THR A 2 1.31 26.44 -21.06
C THR A 2 2.83 26.17 -21.02
N CYS A 3 3.28 24.93 -21.23
CA CYS A 3 4.71 24.60 -21.14
C CYS A 3 5.57 25.26 -22.25
N VAL A 4 5.08 25.33 -23.49
CA VAL A 4 5.82 25.96 -24.61
C VAL A 4 6.03 27.45 -24.37
N ASN A 5 5.00 28.15 -23.90
CA ASN A 5 5.09 29.59 -23.63
C ASN A 5 6.05 29.92 -22.46
N GLU A 6 6.23 29.01 -21.50
CA GLU A 6 7.22 29.19 -20.42
C GLU A 6 8.64 28.78 -20.86
N ILE A 7 8.79 27.75 -21.70
CA ILE A 7 10.09 27.39 -22.30
C ILE A 7 10.56 28.45 -23.29
N GLU A 8 9.64 29.15 -23.96
CA GLU A 8 9.92 30.37 -24.75
C GLU A 8 10.49 31.52 -23.91
N LYS A 9 10.46 31.45 -22.58
CA LYS A 9 11.18 32.38 -21.69
C LYS A 9 12.57 31.87 -21.31
N GLY A 10 12.86 30.60 -21.61
CA GLY A 10 14.10 29.89 -21.30
C GLY A 10 13.94 28.96 -20.09
N VAL A 11 14.64 27.84 -20.12
CA VAL A 11 14.71 26.87 -19.03
C VAL A 11 15.84 27.27 -18.08
N ARG A 12 15.55 27.24 -16.79
CA ARG A 12 16.54 27.37 -15.72
C ARG A 12 16.94 25.98 -15.25
N PHE A 13 18.25 25.70 -15.23
CA PHE A 13 18.81 24.51 -14.62
C PHE A 13 19.52 24.89 -13.32
N GLU A 14 19.16 24.23 -12.23
CA GLU A 14 19.83 24.34 -10.93
C GLU A 14 20.59 23.05 -10.70
N SER A 15 21.91 23.06 -10.96
CA SER A 15 22.72 21.85 -10.93
C SER A 15 23.87 21.93 -9.94
N ASN A 16 24.02 20.89 -9.13
CA ASN A 16 25.19 20.70 -8.28
C ASN A 16 26.47 20.44 -9.09
N GLN A 17 26.35 19.94 -10.32
CA GLN A 17 27.48 19.63 -11.20
C GLN A 17 27.81 20.78 -12.15
N TYR A 18 26.78 21.41 -12.75
CA TYR A 18 26.97 22.41 -13.81
C TYR A 18 26.74 23.86 -13.34
N GLY A 19 26.41 24.06 -12.07
CA GLY A 19 25.99 25.35 -11.54
C GLY A 19 24.57 25.73 -11.97
N THR A 20 24.24 27.01 -11.81
CA THR A 20 22.96 27.57 -12.29
C THR A 20 23.11 28.01 -13.74
N ILE A 21 22.24 27.51 -14.62
CA ILE A 21 22.15 27.92 -16.02
C ILE A 21 20.79 28.58 -16.22
N ASP A 22 20.77 29.87 -16.53
CA ASP A 22 19.55 30.63 -16.79
C ASP A 22 19.30 30.82 -18.28
N GLY A 23 18.03 30.75 -18.67
CA GLY A 23 17.61 31.11 -20.01
C GLY A 23 18.02 30.14 -21.11
N TRP A 24 18.36 28.88 -20.77
CA TRP A 24 18.72 27.87 -21.76
C TRP A 24 17.56 27.63 -22.73
N ARG A 25 17.87 27.51 -24.03
CA ARG A 25 16.88 27.28 -25.08
C ARG A 25 17.45 26.28 -26.09
N PRO A 26 16.60 25.40 -26.66
CA PRO A 26 16.98 24.66 -27.85
C PRO A 26 17.12 25.61 -29.05
N ASP A 27 17.93 25.22 -30.05
CA ASP A 27 18.08 25.99 -31.30
C ASP A 27 16.74 26.22 -32.00
N ARG A 28 15.83 25.25 -31.88
CA ARG A 28 14.46 25.32 -32.38
C ARG A 28 13.50 24.67 -31.39
N LEU A 29 12.39 25.35 -31.11
CA LEU A 29 11.30 24.85 -30.28
C LEU A 29 10.05 24.66 -31.15
N CYS A 30 9.52 23.44 -31.19
CA CYS A 30 8.30 23.11 -31.94
C CYS A 30 7.15 22.81 -30.96
N LYS A 31 5.92 23.17 -31.33
CA LYS A 31 4.70 22.93 -30.53
C LYS A 31 4.16 21.51 -30.68
N SER A 32 4.60 20.78 -31.71
CA SER A 32 4.17 19.42 -31.99
C SER A 32 5.19 18.64 -32.81
N VAL A 33 5.04 17.32 -32.83
CA VAL A 33 5.83 16.43 -33.70
C VAL A 33 5.55 16.69 -35.19
N VAL A 34 4.34 17.11 -35.54
CA VAL A 34 3.98 17.49 -36.92
C VAL A 34 4.82 18.66 -37.41
N GLU A 35 4.97 19.69 -36.58
CA GLU A 35 5.79 20.86 -36.89
C GLU A 35 7.28 20.52 -36.98
N ALA A 36 7.74 19.57 -36.17
CA ALA A 36 9.12 19.09 -36.20
C ALA A 36 9.41 18.12 -37.36
N ALA A 37 8.42 17.43 -37.91
CA ALA A 37 8.62 16.46 -38.99
C ALA A 37 8.70 17.13 -40.38
N ASP A 38 9.50 18.20 -40.51
CA ASP A 38 9.58 19.05 -41.71
C ASP A 38 10.89 18.92 -42.50
N GLY A 39 11.86 18.16 -41.98
CA GLY A 39 13.16 17.96 -42.61
C GLY A 39 13.80 16.63 -42.23
N PRO A 40 15.00 16.33 -42.78
CA PRO A 40 15.73 15.13 -42.43
C PRO A 40 16.41 15.27 -41.06
N TYR A 41 16.31 14.23 -40.24
CA TYR A 41 16.97 14.15 -38.94
C TYR A 41 17.93 12.95 -38.89
N SER A 42 19.10 13.14 -38.28
CA SER A 42 20.02 12.02 -37.99
C SER A 42 19.53 11.20 -36.80
N TYR A 43 19.09 11.89 -35.74
CA TYR A 43 18.58 11.30 -34.51
C TYR A 43 17.27 11.95 -34.10
N VAL A 44 16.35 11.15 -33.56
CA VAL A 44 15.17 11.61 -32.83
C VAL A 44 15.24 11.02 -31.43
N LEU A 45 15.40 11.88 -30.41
CA LEU A 45 15.49 11.47 -29.01
C LEU A 45 14.11 11.54 -28.36
N ILE A 46 13.67 10.43 -27.76
CA ILE A 46 12.40 10.31 -27.06
C ILE A 46 12.67 10.29 -25.56
N THR A 47 12.38 11.40 -24.90
CA THR A 47 12.59 11.60 -23.46
C THR A 47 11.27 11.69 -22.68
N THR A 48 10.17 11.26 -23.29
CA THR A 48 8.84 11.21 -22.65
C THR A 48 8.71 9.96 -21.77
N LYS A 49 7.86 9.99 -20.75
CA LYS A 49 7.50 8.78 -20.00
C LYS A 49 6.82 7.75 -20.91
N ALA A 50 7.04 6.47 -20.64
CA ALA A 50 6.37 5.38 -21.36
C ALA A 50 5.06 4.99 -20.64
N ILE A 51 3.94 5.49 -21.15
CA ILE A 51 2.60 5.33 -20.53
C ILE A 51 1.60 4.88 -21.61
N PRO A 52 1.66 3.61 -22.03
CA PRO A 52 0.86 3.09 -23.14
C PRO A 52 -0.65 3.18 -22.93
N GLU A 53 -1.11 3.29 -21.68
CA GLU A 53 -2.51 3.50 -21.29
C GLU A 53 -3.02 4.88 -21.72
N LEU A 54 -2.11 5.86 -21.87
CA LEU A 54 -2.43 7.21 -22.33
C LEU A 54 -2.16 7.38 -23.82
N THR A 55 -0.92 7.07 -24.25
CA THR A 55 -0.54 7.13 -25.66
C THR A 55 0.65 6.22 -25.93
N LYS A 56 0.65 5.62 -27.12
CA LYS A 56 1.78 4.83 -27.62
C LYS A 56 2.86 5.75 -28.19
N THR A 57 4.13 5.32 -28.11
CA THR A 57 5.25 6.07 -28.68
C THR A 57 5.12 6.21 -30.20
N SER A 58 4.67 5.17 -30.92
CA SER A 58 4.41 5.29 -32.37
C SER A 58 3.35 6.32 -32.71
N HIS A 59 2.31 6.48 -31.88
CA HIS A 59 1.27 7.48 -32.09
C HIS A 59 1.82 8.89 -31.93
N VAL A 60 2.67 9.12 -30.92
CA VAL A 60 3.37 10.41 -30.77
C VAL A 60 4.24 10.69 -32.00
N LEU A 61 4.90 9.66 -32.53
CA LEU A 61 5.79 9.75 -33.69
C LEU A 61 5.09 9.56 -35.05
N ALA A 62 3.75 9.50 -35.09
CA ALA A 62 3.00 9.24 -36.31
C ALA A 62 3.39 10.16 -37.49
N PRO A 63 3.72 11.46 -37.29
CA PRO A 63 4.19 12.32 -38.39
C PRO A 63 5.47 11.81 -39.05
N PHE A 64 6.45 11.29 -38.28
CA PHE A 64 7.68 10.68 -38.80
C PHE A 64 7.43 9.32 -39.48
N LEU A 65 6.35 8.63 -39.10
CA LEU A 65 5.94 7.36 -39.70
C LEU A 65 5.02 7.55 -40.92
N SER A 66 4.58 8.77 -41.19
CA SER A 66 3.65 9.08 -42.26
C SER A 66 4.26 8.81 -43.64
N LYS A 67 3.41 8.45 -44.61
CA LYS A 67 3.84 8.31 -46.01
C LYS A 67 4.51 9.59 -46.54
N ASP A 68 3.93 10.74 -46.22
CA ASP A 68 4.40 12.06 -46.66
C ASP A 68 5.83 12.37 -46.17
N TYR A 69 6.16 12.08 -44.90
CA TYR A 69 7.54 12.21 -44.42
C TYR A 69 8.47 11.20 -45.11
N ASN A 70 8.03 9.94 -45.21
CA ASN A 70 8.82 8.85 -45.77
C ASN A 70 9.14 9.02 -47.25
N ASP A 71 8.23 9.58 -48.05
CA ASP A 71 8.46 9.83 -49.48
C ASP A 71 9.52 10.93 -49.71
N ARG A 72 9.74 11.79 -48.71
CA ARG A 72 10.68 12.93 -48.79
C ARG A 72 12.01 12.70 -48.09
N PHE A 73 12.02 11.94 -46.99
CA PHE A 73 13.18 11.84 -46.10
C PHE A 73 13.49 10.40 -45.68
N PRO A 74 14.77 10.08 -45.41
CA PRO A 74 15.14 8.82 -44.78
C PRO A 74 14.65 8.75 -43.33
N GLN A 75 14.42 7.52 -42.84
CA GLN A 75 14.07 7.32 -41.43
C GLN A 75 15.26 7.65 -40.52
N PRO A 76 15.06 8.46 -39.46
CA PRO A 76 16.11 8.78 -38.49
C PRO A 76 16.48 7.55 -37.65
N THR A 77 17.57 7.65 -36.91
CA THR A 77 17.82 6.75 -35.77
C THR A 77 17.00 7.23 -34.58
N TYR A 78 16.15 6.36 -34.04
CA TYR A 78 15.35 6.68 -32.86
C TYR A 78 16.11 6.30 -31.60
N VAL A 79 16.19 7.21 -30.63
CA VAL A 79 16.88 7.01 -29.35
C VAL A 79 15.86 7.07 -28.23
N LEU A 80 15.56 5.93 -27.60
CA LEU A 80 14.56 5.85 -26.54
C LEU A 80 15.22 6.01 -25.17
N MET A 81 14.92 7.13 -24.52
CA MET A 81 15.35 7.51 -23.17
C MET A 81 14.19 7.40 -22.18
N GLN A 82 13.51 6.27 -22.20
CA GLN A 82 12.32 5.99 -21.39
C GLN A 82 12.62 4.89 -20.36
N ASN A 83 12.00 4.96 -19.18
CA ASN A 83 12.12 3.90 -18.18
C ASN A 83 11.24 2.69 -18.53
N GLY A 84 11.57 1.56 -17.92
CA GLY A 84 10.82 0.32 -18.08
C GLY A 84 11.37 -0.59 -19.16
N LEU A 85 10.69 -1.71 -19.37
CA LEU A 85 11.11 -2.81 -20.22
C LEU A 85 10.26 -2.82 -21.49
N ASN A 86 10.85 -3.26 -22.61
CA ASN A 86 10.17 -3.44 -23.90
C ASN A 86 9.39 -2.22 -24.44
N VAL A 87 9.72 -1.02 -23.98
CA VAL A 87 9.13 0.25 -24.46
C VAL A 87 9.42 0.49 -25.96
N GLU A 88 10.42 -0.19 -26.50
CA GLU A 88 10.79 -0.15 -27.91
C GLU A 88 9.87 -0.98 -28.82
N ASN A 89 9.22 -2.03 -28.30
CA ASN A 89 8.55 -3.07 -29.10
C ASN A 89 7.55 -2.46 -30.11
N GLU A 90 6.72 -1.56 -29.60
CA GLU A 90 5.61 -0.97 -30.33
C GLU A 90 6.09 -0.05 -31.48
N LEU A 91 7.11 0.77 -31.22
CA LEU A 91 7.74 1.60 -32.25
C LEU A 91 8.49 0.74 -33.26
N TYR A 92 9.18 -0.31 -32.82
CA TYR A 92 9.89 -1.24 -33.71
C TYR A 92 8.92 -1.88 -34.71
N SER A 93 7.80 -2.44 -34.24
CA SER A 93 6.78 -3.03 -35.11
C SER A 93 6.22 -2.02 -36.12
N SER A 94 5.97 -0.79 -35.68
CA SER A 94 5.47 0.29 -36.54
C SER A 94 6.47 0.68 -37.62
N LEU A 95 7.77 0.76 -37.29
CA LEU A 95 8.83 1.06 -38.24
C LEU A 95 9.07 -0.10 -39.23
N ARG A 96 9.00 -1.36 -38.76
CA ARG A 96 9.07 -2.54 -39.64
C ARG A 96 7.96 -2.55 -40.68
N ALA A 97 6.75 -2.16 -40.30
CA ALA A 97 5.59 -2.10 -41.20
C ALA A 97 5.78 -1.12 -42.37
N LEU A 98 6.73 -0.19 -42.30
CA LEU A 98 7.06 0.71 -43.41
C LEU A 98 7.80 0.00 -44.57
N GLY A 99 8.32 -1.22 -44.36
CA GLY A 99 9.01 -2.00 -45.40
C GLY A 99 10.37 -1.44 -45.82
N ARG A 100 11.05 -0.67 -44.94
CA ARG A 100 12.31 0.04 -45.23
C ARG A 100 13.57 -0.58 -44.58
N GLY A 101 13.54 -1.89 -44.35
CA GLY A 101 14.65 -2.60 -43.68
C GLY A 101 14.50 -2.65 -42.16
N ASP A 102 15.60 -2.94 -41.46
CA ASP A 102 15.61 -3.03 -40.00
C ASP A 102 15.61 -1.64 -39.35
N PRO A 103 14.69 -1.35 -38.41
CA PRO A 103 14.63 -0.10 -37.69
C PRO A 103 15.90 0.14 -36.89
N ARG A 104 16.44 1.36 -36.98
CA ARG A 104 17.56 1.81 -36.15
C ARG A 104 17.03 2.40 -34.86
N ILE A 105 16.93 1.57 -33.83
CA ILE A 105 16.51 1.98 -32.48
C ILE A 105 17.68 1.79 -31.52
N ILE A 106 18.14 2.89 -30.92
CA ILE A 106 19.03 2.88 -29.76
C ILE A 106 18.15 2.92 -28.51
N SER A 107 18.19 1.85 -27.73
CA SER A 107 17.58 1.79 -26.42
C SER A 107 18.59 2.25 -25.37
N THR A 108 18.09 2.80 -24.25
CA THR A 108 18.97 3.33 -23.21
C THR A 108 18.59 2.92 -21.79
N GLY A 109 19.59 2.81 -20.93
CA GLY A 109 19.44 2.83 -19.48
C GLY A 109 19.91 4.18 -18.95
N VAL A 110 19.01 5.00 -18.43
CA VAL A 110 19.35 6.36 -17.95
C VAL A 110 19.38 6.40 -16.43
N TRP A 111 20.50 6.81 -15.83
CA TRP A 111 20.62 7.14 -14.41
C TRP A 111 20.97 8.61 -14.27
N ILE A 112 19.98 9.38 -13.85
CA ILE A 112 20.05 10.83 -13.67
C ILE A 112 19.22 11.21 -12.45
N ASN A 113 19.72 12.15 -11.63
CA ASN A 113 19.02 12.65 -10.45
C ASN A 113 18.44 14.05 -10.73
N THR A 114 17.41 14.10 -11.57
CA THR A 114 16.78 15.36 -12.00
C THR A 114 15.30 15.39 -11.69
N ASN A 115 14.82 16.54 -11.22
CA ASN A 115 13.42 16.84 -11.00
C ASN A 115 13.00 18.09 -11.78
N LEU A 116 11.85 18.03 -12.44
CA LEU A 116 11.18 19.24 -12.94
C LEU A 116 10.39 19.84 -11.77
N VAL A 117 10.95 20.86 -11.13
CA VAL A 117 10.38 21.49 -9.91
C VAL A 117 9.40 22.60 -10.22
N ALA A 118 9.52 23.23 -11.39
CA ALA A 118 8.54 24.14 -11.97
C ALA A 118 8.49 23.95 -13.51
N PRO A 119 7.48 24.50 -14.23
CA PRO A 119 7.32 24.26 -15.68
C PRO A 119 8.58 24.48 -16.53
N ASN A 120 9.46 25.39 -16.12
CA ASN A 120 10.71 25.71 -16.79
C ASN A 120 11.94 25.67 -15.84
N VAL A 121 11.85 25.00 -14.69
CA VAL A 121 12.96 24.88 -13.73
C VAL A 121 13.28 23.41 -13.49
N VAL A 122 14.50 23.02 -13.86
CA VAL A 122 15.04 21.67 -13.68
C VAL A 122 16.08 21.70 -12.57
N GLU A 123 15.84 20.92 -11.53
CA GLU A 123 16.80 20.68 -10.46
C GLU A 123 17.61 19.42 -10.77
N HIS A 124 18.93 19.49 -10.71
CA HIS A 124 19.87 18.38 -10.92
C HIS A 124 20.76 18.20 -9.68
N ASN A 125 20.36 17.25 -8.84
CA ASN A 125 20.95 17.00 -7.52
C ASN A 125 21.92 15.80 -7.50
N GLY A 126 22.41 15.37 -8.67
CA GLY A 126 23.28 14.21 -8.82
C GLY A 126 24.74 14.60 -9.08
N ALA A 127 25.65 13.73 -8.65
CA ALA A 127 27.06 13.76 -9.08
C ALA A 127 27.31 12.84 -10.30
N PHE A 128 26.24 12.31 -10.93
CA PHE A 128 26.34 11.34 -12.02
C PHE A 128 25.24 11.55 -13.06
N ASN A 129 25.65 11.53 -14.33
CA ASN A 129 24.81 11.51 -15.52
C ASN A 129 25.24 10.34 -16.39
N ARG A 130 24.66 9.16 -16.18
CA ARG A 130 25.11 7.90 -16.80
C ARG A 130 24.07 7.38 -17.77
N LEU A 131 24.49 7.14 -19.00
CA LEU A 131 23.67 6.53 -20.04
C LEU A 131 24.31 5.21 -20.47
N ALA A 132 23.56 4.12 -20.35
CA ALA A 132 23.87 2.88 -21.07
C ALA A 132 23.21 2.96 -22.45
N LEU A 133 23.96 2.67 -23.51
CA LEU A 133 23.51 2.69 -24.90
C LEU A 133 23.62 1.29 -25.51
N GLY A 134 22.61 0.87 -26.26
CA GLY A 134 22.73 -0.31 -27.11
C GLY A 134 21.61 -0.39 -28.14
N ILE A 135 21.84 -1.18 -29.19
CA ILE A 135 20.84 -1.39 -30.24
C ILE A 135 19.72 -2.26 -29.69
N TYR A 136 18.48 -1.83 -29.89
CA TYR A 136 17.33 -2.64 -29.59
C TYR A 136 17.17 -3.72 -30.66
N ARG A 137 17.21 -4.98 -30.22
CA ARG A 137 16.93 -6.16 -31.04
C ARG A 137 15.78 -6.93 -30.38
N PRO A 138 14.62 -7.08 -31.04
CA PRO A 138 13.48 -7.76 -30.45
C PRO A 138 13.85 -9.19 -30.05
N ASN A 139 13.50 -9.58 -28.82
CA ASN A 139 13.72 -10.91 -28.26
C ASN A 139 15.19 -11.38 -28.14
N ASP A 140 16.17 -10.51 -28.40
CA ASP A 140 17.58 -10.80 -28.23
C ASP A 140 18.02 -10.63 -26.77
N ARG A 141 18.71 -11.64 -26.25
CA ARG A 141 19.25 -11.67 -24.87
C ARG A 141 20.68 -12.20 -24.83
N THR A 142 21.28 -12.49 -25.98
CA THR A 142 22.52 -13.28 -26.08
C THR A 142 23.61 -12.60 -26.87
N THR A 143 23.33 -11.51 -27.59
CA THR A 143 24.36 -10.80 -28.34
C THR A 143 25.51 -10.35 -27.44
N ALA A 144 26.71 -10.83 -27.75
CA ALA A 144 27.93 -10.56 -26.98
C ALA A 144 28.78 -9.43 -27.58
N ALA A 145 28.54 -9.05 -28.84
CA ALA A 145 29.28 -7.98 -29.52
C ALA A 145 28.37 -7.23 -30.50
N ASN A 146 28.58 -5.92 -30.62
CA ASN A 146 27.95 -5.09 -31.65
C ASN A 146 28.68 -5.26 -32.99
N SER A 147 27.96 -5.10 -34.11
CA SER A 147 28.58 -4.98 -35.42
C SER A 147 29.44 -3.71 -35.51
N THR A 148 30.28 -3.61 -36.55
CA THR A 148 31.08 -2.40 -36.80
C THR A 148 30.20 -1.17 -37.00
N GLU A 149 29.08 -1.31 -37.70
CA GLU A 149 28.12 -0.23 -37.97
C GLU A 149 27.38 0.21 -36.70
N GLU A 150 26.93 -0.76 -35.90
CA GLU A 150 26.27 -0.49 -34.62
C GLU A 150 27.22 0.19 -33.63
N THR A 151 28.47 -0.26 -33.58
CA THR A 151 29.52 0.36 -32.75
C THR A 151 29.75 1.80 -33.17
N ALA A 152 29.93 2.08 -34.47
CA ALA A 152 30.11 3.44 -34.96
C ALA A 152 28.92 4.35 -34.61
N LEU A 153 27.69 3.83 -34.74
CA LEU A 153 26.47 4.57 -34.41
C LEU A 153 26.37 4.90 -32.92
N LEU A 154 26.65 3.93 -32.05
CA LEU A 154 26.60 4.09 -30.59
C LEU A 154 27.73 4.99 -30.08
N THR A 155 28.94 4.85 -30.62
CA THR A 155 30.08 5.73 -30.29
C THR A 155 29.80 7.17 -30.71
N GLY A 156 29.23 7.40 -31.90
CA GLY A 156 28.86 8.75 -32.33
C GLY A 156 27.90 9.46 -31.36
N LEU A 157 26.86 8.74 -30.89
CA LEU A 157 25.95 9.28 -29.87
C LEU A 157 26.65 9.46 -28.52
N GLY A 158 27.49 8.50 -28.10
CA GLY A 158 28.26 8.56 -26.86
C GLY A 158 29.17 9.77 -26.80
N THR A 159 29.91 10.06 -27.87
CA THR A 159 30.79 11.24 -27.96
C THR A 159 30.01 12.55 -27.82
N MET A 160 28.79 12.64 -28.37
CA MET A 160 27.95 13.83 -28.17
C MET A 160 27.52 14.00 -26.71
N ILE A 161 27.16 12.91 -26.03
CA ILE A 161 26.79 12.94 -24.60
C ILE A 161 28.00 13.33 -23.73
N GLU A 162 29.17 12.77 -24.00
CA GLU A 162 30.41 13.06 -23.27
C GLU A 162 30.89 14.50 -23.48
N ALA A 163 30.78 15.02 -24.70
CA ALA A 163 31.05 16.42 -24.98
C ALA A 163 30.12 17.38 -24.20
N GLY A 164 28.90 16.93 -23.90
CA GLY A 164 27.95 17.63 -23.02
C GLY A 164 28.21 17.45 -21.51
N GLY A 165 29.26 16.72 -21.12
CA GLY A 165 29.61 16.46 -19.72
C GLY A 165 28.87 15.30 -19.07
N GLY A 166 28.20 14.45 -19.85
CA GLY A 166 27.63 13.18 -19.41
C GLY A 166 28.62 12.02 -19.53
N THR A 167 28.16 10.81 -19.24
CA THR A 167 28.92 9.57 -19.44
C THR A 167 28.08 8.55 -20.20
N ALA A 168 28.68 7.88 -21.19
CA ALA A 168 28.01 6.89 -22.02
C ALA A 168 28.76 5.55 -21.98
N THR A 169 28.06 4.47 -21.62
CA THR A 169 28.59 3.10 -21.67
C THR A 169 27.86 2.33 -22.76
N ILE A 170 28.62 1.71 -23.67
CA ILE A 170 28.07 0.93 -24.77
C ILE A 170 27.93 -0.54 -24.36
N HIS A 171 26.75 -1.11 -24.61
CA HIS A 171 26.46 -2.50 -24.33
C HIS A 171 26.03 -3.24 -25.62
N PRO A 172 26.49 -4.48 -25.82
CA PRO A 172 26.06 -5.30 -26.96
C PRO A 172 24.60 -5.76 -26.84
N GLU A 173 24.11 -5.93 -25.61
CA GLU A 173 22.75 -6.34 -25.30
C GLU A 173 22.18 -5.46 -24.19
N ILE A 174 21.30 -4.54 -24.57
CA ILE A 174 20.80 -3.46 -23.71
C ILE A 174 19.63 -3.87 -22.81
N GLN A 175 18.88 -4.91 -23.17
CA GLN A 175 17.70 -5.32 -22.40
C GLN A 175 18.08 -5.84 -21.03
N ARG A 176 19.22 -6.55 -20.87
CA ARG A 176 19.76 -6.95 -19.55
C ARG A 176 20.08 -5.76 -18.67
N VAL A 177 20.68 -4.71 -19.23
CA VAL A 177 20.99 -3.49 -18.46
C VAL A 177 19.70 -2.82 -17.95
N LYS A 178 18.66 -2.76 -18.80
CA LYS A 178 17.35 -2.24 -18.40
C LYS A 178 16.65 -3.15 -17.40
N PHE A 179 16.75 -4.47 -17.56
CA PHE A 179 16.22 -5.46 -16.63
C PHE A 179 16.88 -5.33 -15.25
N THR A 180 18.21 -5.23 -15.18
CA THR A 180 18.97 -4.97 -13.95
C THR A 180 18.56 -3.66 -13.29
N LYS A 181 18.41 -2.57 -14.04
CA LYS A 181 17.89 -1.30 -13.51
C LYS A 181 16.50 -1.46 -12.91
N ASN A 182 15.68 -2.32 -13.51
CA ASN A 182 14.30 -2.53 -13.07
C ASN A 182 14.20 -3.19 -11.68
N PHE A 183 15.24 -3.87 -11.18
CA PHE A 183 15.29 -4.37 -9.81
C PHE A 183 15.03 -3.24 -8.80
N TRP A 184 15.72 -2.11 -8.98
CA TRP A 184 15.56 -0.97 -8.08
C TRP A 184 14.16 -0.35 -8.19
N ASN A 185 13.63 -0.21 -9.41
CA ASN A 185 12.28 0.34 -9.62
C ASN A 185 11.20 -0.55 -9.00
N VAL A 186 11.28 -1.86 -9.22
CA VAL A 186 10.31 -2.83 -8.72
C VAL A 186 10.29 -2.87 -7.19
N ALA A 187 11.45 -2.83 -6.54
CA ALA A 187 11.53 -2.90 -5.08
C ALA A 187 11.28 -1.55 -4.39
N PHE A 188 11.98 -0.50 -4.81
CA PHE A 188 12.08 0.73 -4.03
C PHE A 188 11.17 1.85 -4.52
N SER A 189 10.99 1.97 -5.83
CA SER A 189 10.06 2.97 -6.38
C SER A 189 8.61 2.61 -6.04
N SER A 190 8.23 1.32 -6.08
CA SER A 190 6.91 0.87 -5.62
C SER A 190 6.71 1.08 -4.13
N LEU A 191 7.67 0.69 -3.28
CA LEU A 191 7.60 0.88 -1.83
C LEU A 191 7.38 2.35 -1.51
N ALA A 192 8.17 3.23 -2.12
CA ALA A 192 8.03 4.66 -1.88
C ALA A 192 6.66 5.19 -2.34
N THR A 193 6.20 4.76 -3.52
CA THR A 193 4.91 5.17 -4.09
C THR A 193 3.71 4.68 -3.26
N LEU A 194 3.73 3.43 -2.80
CA LEU A 194 2.63 2.80 -2.06
C LEU A 194 2.59 3.22 -0.59
N THR A 195 3.74 3.56 -0.01
CA THR A 195 3.80 4.01 1.39
C THR A 195 3.69 5.53 1.50
N GLN A 196 3.85 6.26 0.39
CA GLN A 196 3.97 7.72 0.34
C GLN A 196 5.21 8.28 1.07
N TYR A 197 6.22 7.43 1.34
CA TYR A 197 7.45 7.81 2.03
C TYR A 197 8.70 7.44 1.22
N THR A 198 9.69 8.33 1.22
CA THR A 198 11.00 8.07 0.61
C THR A 198 11.77 6.99 1.37
N LEU A 199 12.75 6.35 0.72
CA LEU A 199 13.55 5.24 1.28
C LEU A 199 14.24 5.48 2.63
N PRO A 200 14.60 6.72 3.05
CA PRO A 200 15.04 6.96 4.42
C PRO A 200 14.06 6.45 5.49
N ALA A 201 12.76 6.32 5.18
CA ALA A 201 11.77 5.76 6.09
C ALA A 201 12.05 4.30 6.51
N ILE A 202 12.88 3.55 5.78
CA ILE A 202 13.24 2.16 6.09
C ILE A 202 14.73 1.94 6.37
N PHE A 203 15.59 2.93 6.09
CA PHE A 203 17.04 2.79 6.23
C PHE A 203 17.70 3.82 7.16
N ARG A 204 17.07 4.98 7.37
CA ARG A 204 17.70 6.08 8.12
C ARG A 204 17.45 5.89 9.63
N PRO A 205 18.51 5.85 10.47
CA PRO A 205 18.34 5.84 11.92
C PRO A 205 17.79 7.19 12.43
N PRO A 206 17.26 7.27 13.66
CA PRO A 206 16.87 8.55 14.25
C PRO A 206 18.07 9.49 14.44
N PRO A 207 17.86 10.82 14.49
CA PRO A 207 18.91 11.77 14.85
C PRO A 207 19.55 11.44 16.20
N ASN A 208 20.88 11.34 16.23
CA ASN A 208 21.64 11.12 17.46
C ASN A 208 21.71 12.40 18.34
N ASP A 209 21.58 13.57 17.71
CA ASP A 209 21.57 14.88 18.37
C ASP A 209 20.15 15.47 18.25
N PRO A 210 19.45 15.73 19.37
CA PRO A 210 18.11 16.33 19.36
C PRO A 210 18.04 17.72 18.71
N SER A 211 19.17 18.42 18.56
CA SER A 211 19.24 19.72 17.87
C SER A 211 19.21 19.60 16.35
N ILE A 212 19.49 18.41 15.80
CA ILE A 212 19.47 18.12 14.36
C ILE A 212 18.14 17.46 14.01
N SER A 213 17.37 18.08 13.12
CA SER A 213 16.13 17.51 12.63
C SER A 213 16.27 17.07 11.18
N TYR A 214 16.13 15.76 10.94
CA TYR A 214 15.95 15.20 9.61
C TYR A 214 14.82 14.17 9.63
N GLN A 215 14.07 14.09 8.53
CA GLN A 215 12.95 13.17 8.36
C GLN A 215 12.86 12.75 6.88
N PRO A 216 12.26 11.58 6.56
CA PRO A 216 11.82 10.54 7.48
C PRO A 216 12.99 9.71 8.04
N PHE A 217 12.73 8.94 9.10
CA PHE A 217 13.66 7.96 9.70
C PHE A 217 12.88 6.78 10.31
N VAL A 218 13.56 5.68 10.64
CA VAL A 218 12.98 4.49 11.28
C VAL A 218 12.81 4.74 12.79
N SER A 219 11.58 4.71 13.28
CA SER A 219 11.28 4.79 14.71
C SER A 219 11.89 3.59 15.45
N PRO A 220 12.52 3.80 16.62
CA PRO A 220 13.01 2.72 17.46
C PRO A 220 11.95 1.65 17.79
N LYS A 221 10.66 2.03 17.88
CA LYS A 221 9.56 1.09 18.17
C LYS A 221 9.31 0.06 17.09
N THR A 222 9.66 0.37 15.85
CA THR A 222 9.40 -0.48 14.68
C THR A 222 10.66 -0.96 13.99
N ALA A 223 11.86 -0.56 14.45
CA ALA A 223 13.13 -0.89 13.80
C ALA A 223 13.34 -2.41 13.66
N ASP A 224 13.02 -3.18 14.70
CA ASP A 224 13.11 -4.64 14.68
C ASP A 224 12.11 -5.25 13.69
N LEU A 225 10.89 -4.70 13.60
CA LEU A 225 9.86 -5.17 12.67
C LEU A 225 10.25 -4.87 11.20
N ILE A 226 10.80 -3.67 10.93
CA ILE A 226 11.31 -3.31 9.60
C ILE A 226 12.43 -4.29 9.18
N THR A 227 13.37 -4.55 10.08
CA THR A 227 14.49 -5.48 9.83
C THR A 227 14.02 -6.92 9.65
N THR A 228 13.03 -7.36 10.43
CA THR A 228 12.56 -8.75 10.44
C THR A 228 11.61 -9.08 9.28
N TYR A 229 10.81 -8.10 8.84
CA TYR A 229 9.74 -8.35 7.87
C TYR A 229 9.83 -7.51 6.61
N THR A 230 10.21 -6.23 6.70
CA THR A 230 10.22 -5.34 5.53
C THR A 230 11.43 -5.60 4.64
N ILE A 231 12.64 -5.63 5.19
CA ILE A 231 13.86 -5.88 4.41
C ILE A 231 13.85 -7.27 3.74
N PRO A 232 13.46 -8.37 4.42
CA PRO A 232 13.36 -9.68 3.78
C PRO A 232 12.29 -9.75 2.68
N ALA A 233 11.14 -9.07 2.85
CA ALA A 233 10.12 -9.02 1.80
C ALA A 233 10.61 -8.27 0.54
N ILE A 234 11.40 -7.20 0.71
CA ILE A 234 12.08 -6.52 -0.39
C ILE A 234 13.05 -7.48 -1.09
N GLN A 235 13.86 -8.21 -0.33
CA GLN A 235 14.79 -9.19 -0.90
C GLN A 235 14.05 -10.28 -1.68
N ALA A 236 12.99 -10.86 -1.12
CA ALA A 236 12.19 -11.89 -1.78
C ALA A 236 11.52 -11.38 -3.07
N THR A 237 11.12 -10.10 -3.12
CA THR A 237 10.61 -9.46 -4.34
C THR A 237 11.69 -9.35 -5.42
N LEU A 238 12.93 -9.04 -5.03
CA LEU A 238 14.06 -9.00 -5.96
C LEU A 238 14.47 -10.40 -6.43
N GLU A 239 14.34 -11.42 -5.57
CA GLU A 239 14.59 -12.82 -5.92
C GLU A 239 13.59 -13.33 -6.96
N GLU A 240 12.31 -12.91 -6.92
CA GLU A 240 11.33 -13.19 -7.98
C GLU A 240 11.80 -12.69 -9.37
N LEU A 241 12.47 -11.54 -9.43
CA LEU A 241 13.08 -11.06 -10.69
C LEU A 241 14.26 -11.92 -11.15
N VAL A 242 15.04 -12.50 -10.22
CA VAL A 242 16.11 -13.44 -10.59
C VAL A 242 15.51 -14.71 -11.18
N VAL A 243 14.44 -15.25 -10.58
CA VAL A 243 13.73 -16.43 -11.11
C VAL A 243 13.22 -16.13 -12.53
N LEU A 244 12.59 -14.98 -12.74
CA LEU A 244 12.16 -14.55 -14.07
C LEU A 244 13.36 -14.41 -15.02
N ALA A 245 14.48 -13.83 -14.57
CA ALA A 245 15.68 -13.66 -15.39
C ALA A 245 16.21 -15.00 -15.91
N ARG A 246 16.23 -16.04 -15.05
CA ARG A 246 16.61 -17.41 -15.46
C ARG A 246 15.65 -17.96 -16.50
N ALA A 247 14.35 -17.82 -16.27
CA ALA A 247 13.33 -18.26 -17.22
C ALA A 247 13.43 -17.52 -18.56
N LEU A 248 13.91 -16.26 -18.57
CA LEU A 248 14.19 -15.48 -19.77
C LEU A 248 15.49 -15.87 -20.48
N GLY A 249 16.36 -16.65 -19.84
CA GLY A 249 17.63 -17.13 -20.40
C GLY A 249 18.86 -16.32 -20.00
N TYR A 250 18.76 -15.39 -19.04
CA TYR A 250 19.93 -14.67 -18.54
C TYR A 250 20.79 -15.60 -17.67
N PRO A 251 22.11 -15.70 -17.94
CA PRO A 251 23.00 -16.56 -17.16
C PRO A 251 23.23 -16.01 -15.75
N ASP A 252 23.61 -16.90 -14.83
CA ASP A 252 24.07 -16.54 -13.48
C ASP A 252 25.56 -16.20 -13.51
N SER A 253 25.87 -14.99 -13.97
CA SER A 253 27.24 -14.47 -14.07
C SER A 253 27.23 -12.95 -13.97
N GLU A 254 28.41 -12.34 -13.76
CA GLU A 254 28.57 -10.88 -13.77
C GLU A 254 28.12 -10.26 -15.09
N ASP A 255 28.43 -10.94 -16.20
CA ASP A 255 27.96 -10.50 -17.52
C ASP A 255 26.45 -10.70 -17.67
N GLY A 256 25.82 -11.59 -16.88
CA GLY A 256 24.40 -11.95 -16.87
C GLY A 256 23.54 -11.17 -15.85
N ILE A 257 22.68 -11.89 -15.14
CA ILE A 257 21.96 -11.37 -13.95
C ILE A 257 22.43 -12.22 -12.78
N PRO A 258 23.35 -11.75 -11.91
CA PRO A 258 23.85 -12.56 -10.80
C PRO A 258 22.77 -12.88 -9.77
N SER A 259 22.80 -14.09 -9.19
CA SER A 259 21.92 -14.45 -8.07
C SER A 259 22.22 -13.64 -6.79
N SER A 260 23.39 -12.99 -6.71
CA SER A 260 23.75 -12.05 -5.64
C SER A 260 23.16 -10.65 -5.82
N LEU A 261 22.57 -10.33 -6.99
CA LEU A 261 22.06 -9.00 -7.31
C LEU A 261 21.00 -8.48 -6.31
N PRO A 262 20.02 -9.27 -5.83
CA PRO A 262 19.07 -8.83 -4.80
C PRO A 262 19.77 -8.25 -3.56
N LYS A 263 20.74 -8.98 -3.02
CA LYS A 263 21.50 -8.58 -1.83
C LYS A 263 22.33 -7.33 -2.10
N TYR A 264 23.03 -7.31 -3.23
CA TYR A 264 23.84 -6.16 -3.64
C TYR A 264 23.01 -4.87 -3.78
N VAL A 265 21.83 -4.96 -4.40
CA VAL A 265 20.93 -3.82 -4.58
C VAL A 265 20.50 -3.23 -3.22
N ILE A 266 20.23 -4.07 -2.22
CA ILE A 266 19.90 -3.61 -0.86
C ILE A 266 21.14 -3.03 -0.15
N GLU A 267 22.28 -3.71 -0.22
CA GLU A 267 23.54 -3.30 0.43
C GLU A 267 24.07 -1.96 -0.08
N VAL A 268 23.84 -1.63 -1.36
CA VAL A 268 24.20 -0.31 -1.92
C VAL A 268 23.13 0.74 -1.62
N THR A 269 21.86 0.38 -1.70
CA THR A 269 20.75 1.34 -1.52
C THR A 269 20.62 1.80 -0.07
N GLY A 270 20.77 0.90 0.90
CA GLY A 270 20.57 1.18 2.32
C GLY A 270 21.47 2.30 2.86
N PRO A 271 22.81 2.15 2.82
CA PRO A 271 23.74 3.19 3.27
C PRO A 271 23.55 4.53 2.54
N ALA A 272 23.25 4.50 1.24
CA ALA A 272 23.03 5.71 0.45
C ALA A 272 21.81 6.52 0.95
N HIS A 273 20.76 5.82 1.41
CA HIS A 273 19.52 6.41 1.91
C HIS A 273 19.45 6.56 3.43
N ALA A 274 20.45 6.06 4.15
CA ALA A 274 20.60 6.24 5.60
C ALA A 274 21.22 7.59 5.98
N ARG A 275 21.73 8.35 5.01
CA ARG A 275 22.44 9.62 5.29
C ARG A 275 21.45 10.75 5.66
N PRO A 276 21.85 11.73 6.50
CA PRO A 276 21.01 12.88 6.82
C PRO A 276 20.70 13.82 5.64
N ASP A 277 21.64 13.93 4.68
CA ASP A 277 21.59 14.89 3.56
C ASP A 277 20.76 14.41 2.36
N ILE A 278 20.41 13.13 2.29
CA ILE A 278 19.67 12.58 1.15
C ILE A 278 18.20 13.03 1.16
N SER A 279 17.77 13.66 0.07
CA SER A 279 16.40 14.14 -0.16
C SER A 279 15.76 13.52 -1.41
N HIS A 280 16.36 12.46 -1.96
CA HIS A 280 15.91 11.86 -3.21
C HIS A 280 14.48 11.30 -3.12
N VAL A 281 13.64 11.73 -4.07
CA VAL A 281 12.27 11.25 -4.26
C VAL A 281 12.25 10.41 -5.55
N PRO A 282 11.90 9.11 -5.49
CA PRO A 282 11.75 8.29 -6.69
C PRO A 282 10.70 8.88 -7.65
N SER A 283 10.92 8.75 -8.97
CA SER A 283 10.09 9.41 -9.98
C SER A 283 8.61 9.03 -9.93
N MET A 284 8.30 7.74 -9.70
CA MET A 284 6.90 7.29 -9.61
C MET A 284 6.18 7.89 -8.39
N LEU A 285 6.87 8.04 -7.26
CA LEU A 285 6.30 8.69 -6.07
C LEU A 285 6.04 10.17 -6.38
N LEU A 286 7.00 10.86 -7.00
CA LEU A 286 6.86 12.27 -7.38
C LEU A 286 5.67 12.47 -8.32
N ASP A 287 5.51 11.62 -9.33
CA ASP A 287 4.38 11.68 -10.27
C ASP A 287 3.05 11.42 -9.57
N ALA A 288 2.97 10.37 -8.74
CA ALA A 288 1.76 10.03 -7.99
C ALA A 288 1.33 11.18 -7.06
N GLN A 289 2.28 11.81 -6.36
CA GLN A 289 2.04 12.99 -5.53
C GLN A 289 1.54 14.19 -6.35
N LYS A 290 2.03 14.36 -7.58
CA LYS A 290 1.58 15.41 -8.51
C LYS A 290 0.29 15.03 -9.26
N GLY A 291 -0.24 13.82 -9.05
CA GLY A 291 -1.38 13.29 -9.82
C GLY A 291 -1.08 13.15 -11.31
N LEU A 292 0.18 12.89 -11.67
CA LEU A 292 0.63 12.63 -13.03
C LEU A 292 0.71 11.11 -13.28
N PRO A 293 0.40 10.63 -14.49
CA PRO A 293 0.45 9.21 -14.80
C PRO A 293 1.84 8.61 -14.51
N ILE A 294 1.86 7.42 -13.89
CA ILE A 294 3.07 6.68 -13.54
C ILE A 294 3.40 5.63 -14.61
N GLU A 295 4.67 5.23 -14.68
CA GLU A 295 5.20 4.26 -15.67
C GLU A 295 4.90 2.79 -15.28
N VAL A 296 3.71 2.53 -14.73
CA VAL A 296 3.35 1.23 -14.12
C VAL A 296 3.36 0.08 -15.12
N GLU A 297 2.84 0.28 -16.34
CA GLU A 297 2.85 -0.75 -17.39
C GLU A 297 4.26 -1.10 -17.86
N ALA A 298 5.11 -0.09 -18.05
CA ALA A 298 6.47 -0.28 -18.55
C ALA A 298 7.40 -0.91 -17.49
N ILE A 299 7.17 -0.62 -16.20
CA ILE A 299 8.02 -1.12 -15.11
C ILE A 299 7.51 -2.46 -14.56
N PHE A 300 6.19 -2.60 -14.34
CA PHE A 300 5.57 -3.77 -13.71
C PHE A 300 4.77 -4.61 -14.69
N GLY A 301 3.90 -3.98 -15.49
CA GLY A 301 3.03 -4.69 -16.43
C GLY A 301 3.82 -5.61 -17.36
N GLU A 302 4.99 -5.14 -17.82
CA GLU A 302 5.87 -5.94 -18.68
C GLU A 302 6.55 -7.10 -17.96
N VAL A 303 6.97 -6.91 -16.70
CA VAL A 303 7.50 -8.00 -15.87
C VAL A 303 6.44 -9.09 -15.68
N VAL A 304 5.20 -8.70 -15.40
CA VAL A 304 4.07 -9.62 -15.22
C VAL A 304 3.70 -10.32 -16.52
N ARG A 305 3.72 -9.63 -17.67
CA ARG A 305 3.51 -10.26 -18.98
C ARG A 305 4.59 -11.31 -19.27
N MET A 306 5.87 -10.95 -19.14
CA MET A 306 6.98 -11.88 -19.36
C MET A 306 6.93 -13.09 -18.43
N ALA A 307 6.56 -12.90 -17.15
CA ALA A 307 6.41 -14.01 -16.22
C ALA A 307 5.27 -14.95 -16.60
N LYS A 308 4.11 -14.41 -17.00
CA LYS A 308 2.99 -15.21 -17.53
C LYS A 308 3.38 -15.99 -18.79
N GLU A 309 4.07 -15.37 -19.74
CA GLU A 309 4.57 -16.02 -20.95
C GLU A 309 5.53 -17.18 -20.67
N ARG A 310 6.28 -17.09 -19.56
CA ARG A 310 7.24 -18.12 -19.13
C ARG A 310 6.71 -19.05 -18.04
N ASN A 311 5.44 -18.91 -17.65
CA ASN A 311 4.83 -19.66 -16.56
C ASN A 311 5.64 -19.58 -15.25
N VAL A 312 6.10 -18.39 -14.90
CA VAL A 312 6.84 -18.09 -13.66
C VAL A 312 5.91 -17.39 -12.68
N GLU A 313 5.83 -17.91 -11.46
CA GLU A 313 5.09 -17.26 -10.37
C GLU A 313 5.91 -16.13 -9.76
N ILE A 314 5.33 -14.94 -9.72
CA ILE A 314 5.93 -13.73 -9.10
C ILE A 314 4.90 -13.00 -8.22
N PRO A 315 4.35 -13.67 -7.19
CA PRO A 315 3.20 -13.18 -6.44
C PRO A 315 3.44 -11.84 -5.72
N ARG A 316 4.67 -11.53 -5.29
CA ARG A 316 5.00 -10.24 -4.67
C ARG A 316 4.97 -9.12 -5.69
N ILE A 317 5.59 -9.33 -6.85
CA ILE A 317 5.57 -8.35 -7.94
C ILE A 317 4.14 -8.14 -8.48
N GLU A 318 3.35 -9.20 -8.61
CA GLU A 318 1.92 -9.10 -8.97
C GLU A 318 1.13 -8.25 -7.96
N THR A 319 1.44 -8.40 -6.66
CA THR A 319 0.82 -7.58 -5.60
C THR A 319 1.17 -6.11 -5.72
N LEU A 320 2.44 -5.78 -5.93
CA LEU A 320 2.87 -4.40 -6.14
C LEU A 320 2.20 -3.79 -7.39
N TYR A 321 2.15 -4.56 -8.48
CA TYR A 321 1.48 -4.14 -9.71
C TYR A 321 -0.02 -3.89 -9.51
N ALA A 322 -0.72 -4.81 -8.86
CA ALA A 322 -2.15 -4.70 -8.57
C ALA A 322 -2.48 -3.44 -7.76
N LEU A 323 -1.66 -3.09 -6.77
CA LEU A 323 -1.82 -1.87 -5.96
C LEU A 323 -1.53 -0.61 -6.79
N LEU A 324 -0.44 -0.59 -7.55
CA LEU A 324 -0.07 0.56 -8.39
C LEU A 324 -1.09 0.81 -9.51
N LEU A 325 -1.74 -0.23 -10.03
CA LEU A 325 -2.84 -0.08 -10.99
C LEU A 325 -4.03 0.67 -10.40
N VAL A 326 -4.33 0.50 -9.11
CA VAL A 326 -5.39 1.28 -8.45
C VAL A 326 -5.01 2.76 -8.44
N ILE A 327 -3.77 3.09 -8.08
CA ILE A 327 -3.27 4.48 -8.11
C ILE A 327 -3.33 5.05 -9.53
N GLN A 328 -2.80 4.33 -10.52
CA GLN A 328 -2.78 4.75 -11.93
C GLN A 328 -4.21 4.97 -12.46
N ASN A 329 -5.14 4.05 -12.16
CA ASN A 329 -6.55 4.16 -12.49
C ASN A 329 -7.17 5.47 -11.96
N GLN A 330 -6.84 5.84 -10.71
CA GLN A 330 -7.35 7.06 -10.09
C GLN A 330 -6.67 8.34 -10.62
N ILE A 331 -5.47 8.23 -11.16
CA ILE A 331 -4.81 9.33 -11.87
C ILE A 331 -5.43 9.52 -13.25
N LEU A 332 -5.62 8.44 -14.01
CA LEU A 332 -6.16 8.49 -15.37
C LEU A 332 -7.64 8.90 -15.39
N ARG A 333 -8.46 8.45 -14.43
CA ARG A 333 -9.86 8.91 -14.33
C ARG A 333 -9.97 10.44 -14.21
N LYS A 334 -9.01 11.11 -13.56
CA LYS A 334 -9.04 12.58 -13.41
C LYS A 334 -8.77 13.27 -14.73
N THR A 335 -8.02 12.62 -15.61
CA THR A 335 -7.80 13.10 -16.98
C THR A 335 -9.07 12.96 -17.82
N GLU A 336 -9.83 11.87 -17.63
CA GLU A 336 -11.17 11.70 -18.23
C GLU A 336 -12.17 12.73 -17.68
N ALA A 337 -12.20 12.91 -16.35
CA ALA A 337 -13.09 13.83 -15.66
C ALA A 337 -12.75 15.31 -15.89
N ARG A 338 -11.51 15.69 -16.21
CA ARG A 338 -11.17 17.09 -16.57
C ARG A 338 -11.86 17.58 -17.85
N ASN A 339 -12.43 16.68 -18.66
CA ASN A 339 -13.32 17.03 -19.77
C ASN A 339 -14.80 17.20 -19.33
N ALA A 340 -15.11 16.96 -18.06
CA ALA A 340 -16.44 17.01 -17.45
C ALA A 340 -16.34 17.63 -16.03
N LEU A 341 -16.29 18.97 -16.00
CA LEU A 341 -16.29 19.90 -14.85
C LEU A 341 -16.25 19.38 -13.39
N GLU A 342 -15.39 20.10 -12.66
CA GLU A 342 -15.01 20.10 -11.24
C GLU A 342 -16.12 19.93 -10.19
N TYR A 343 -15.85 19.07 -9.19
CA TYR A 343 -16.14 19.33 -7.78
C TYR A 343 -15.21 18.50 -6.87
N VAL A 344 -14.84 19.03 -5.70
CA VAL A 344 -13.98 18.40 -4.67
C VAL A 344 -14.74 18.37 -3.35
N GLY A 345 -14.71 17.23 -2.65
CA GLY A 345 -15.22 17.09 -1.28
C GLY A 345 -14.42 16.09 -0.46
N ASP A 346 -13.82 16.60 0.63
CA ASP A 346 -13.10 15.90 1.70
C ASP A 346 -14.11 15.25 2.69
N GLY A 347 -13.78 14.05 3.16
CA GLY A 347 -14.44 13.45 4.32
C GLY A 347 -13.45 12.61 5.12
N SER A 348 -13.07 13.09 6.31
CA SER A 348 -12.26 12.37 7.28
C SER A 348 -13.08 11.99 8.52
N LEU A 349 -13.23 10.70 8.80
CA LEU A 349 -14.00 10.14 9.95
C LEU A 349 -13.04 9.51 10.98
N MET A 350 -13.29 9.58 12.29
CA MET A 350 -12.35 9.07 13.33
C MET A 350 -13.04 8.02 14.18
N GLN A 351 -12.29 7.20 14.91
CA GLN A 351 -12.86 6.11 15.70
C GLN A 351 -13.52 6.55 17.04
N PRO A 352 -14.60 5.88 17.47
CA PRO A 352 -15.43 6.29 18.61
C PRO A 352 -15.10 5.70 19.97
N MET A 353 -15.54 6.44 20.98
CA MET A 353 -16.02 5.86 22.23
C MET A 353 -17.32 5.12 21.93
N THR A 354 -17.39 3.85 22.31
CA THR A 354 -18.25 2.89 21.62
C THR A 354 -19.73 3.00 21.96
N ILE A 355 -20.55 2.90 20.91
CA ILE A 355 -21.98 2.59 20.96
C ILE A 355 -22.30 1.36 21.84
N ASP A 356 -21.33 0.45 22.05
CA ASP A 356 -21.43 -0.68 22.98
C ASP A 356 -21.75 -0.23 24.42
N SER A 357 -21.18 0.89 24.87
CA SER A 357 -21.46 1.42 26.21
C SER A 357 -22.91 1.87 26.38
N LEU A 358 -23.50 2.43 25.32
CA LEU A 358 -24.92 2.75 25.24
C LEU A 358 -25.75 1.47 25.26
N ILE A 359 -25.40 0.47 24.45
CA ILE A 359 -26.11 -0.83 24.38
C ILE A 359 -26.13 -1.51 25.75
N LEU A 360 -24.97 -1.62 26.41
CA LEU A 360 -24.85 -2.21 27.74
C LEU A 360 -25.73 -1.50 28.77
N LYS A 361 -25.75 -0.15 28.78
CA LYS A 361 -26.58 0.62 29.73
C LYS A 361 -28.08 0.51 29.40
N ARG A 362 -28.45 0.53 28.12
CA ARG A 362 -29.85 0.42 27.65
C ARG A 362 -30.50 -0.90 28.04
N SER A 363 -29.72 -1.96 28.28
CA SER A 363 -30.22 -3.25 28.74
C SER A 363 -30.98 -3.19 30.07
N GLY A 364 -30.66 -2.22 30.94
CA GLY A 364 -31.14 -2.20 32.33
C GLY A 364 -30.53 -3.30 33.22
N LEU A 365 -29.64 -4.14 32.67
CA LEU A 365 -29.02 -5.27 33.37
C LEU A 365 -27.60 -4.96 33.88
N ALA A 366 -27.02 -3.83 33.47
CA ALA A 366 -25.64 -3.45 33.81
C ALA A 366 -25.51 -2.01 34.31
N ARG A 367 -24.69 -1.82 35.36
CA ARG A 367 -24.17 -0.50 35.75
C ARG A 367 -22.82 -0.25 35.08
N VAL A 368 -22.82 0.63 34.08
CA VAL A 368 -21.64 0.93 33.25
C VAL A 368 -20.75 2.01 33.87
N THR A 369 -19.48 1.66 34.14
CA THR A 369 -18.39 2.62 34.37
C THR A 369 -17.61 2.78 33.07
N CYS A 370 -17.44 4.01 32.58
CA CYS A 370 -16.58 4.29 31.42
C CYS A 370 -15.26 4.92 31.86
N VAL A 371 -14.16 4.50 31.24
CA VAL A 371 -12.86 5.13 31.38
C VAL A 371 -12.58 5.96 30.13
N ALA A 372 -12.38 7.26 30.30
CA ALA A 372 -12.09 8.20 29.23
C ALA A 372 -10.80 8.94 29.55
N ARG A 373 -9.86 9.04 28.60
CA ARG A 373 -8.62 9.79 28.75
C ARG A 373 -8.75 11.17 28.11
N SER A 374 -8.58 11.22 26.79
CA SER A 374 -8.47 12.47 26.03
C SER A 374 -9.76 13.28 25.96
N ASN A 375 -10.91 12.65 26.16
CA ASN A 375 -12.23 13.28 26.10
C ASN A 375 -12.99 13.23 27.43
N PHE A 376 -12.31 12.94 28.55
CA PHE A 376 -12.97 12.91 29.86
C PHE A 376 -13.70 14.22 30.15
N ASP A 377 -13.00 15.36 30.07
CA ASP A 377 -13.55 16.63 30.53
C ASP A 377 -14.76 17.03 29.67
N VAL A 378 -14.67 16.84 28.34
CA VAL A 378 -15.80 17.12 27.42
C VAL A 378 -17.01 16.25 27.73
N ILE A 379 -16.82 14.96 28.04
CA ILE A 379 -17.92 14.04 28.35
C ILE A 379 -18.47 14.29 29.74
N ASN A 380 -17.62 14.60 30.72
CA ASN A 380 -18.05 14.94 32.06
C ASN A 380 -18.99 16.17 32.05
N ASP A 381 -18.64 17.16 31.22
CA ASP A 381 -19.36 18.43 31.19
C ASP A 381 -20.63 18.37 30.31
N ASN A 382 -20.60 17.60 29.21
CA ASN A 382 -21.64 17.65 28.17
C ASN A 382 -22.32 16.31 27.86
N GLY A 383 -21.84 15.20 28.44
CA GLY A 383 -22.20 13.85 28.04
C GLY A 383 -21.81 13.51 26.59
N VAL A 384 -22.20 12.31 26.16
CA VAL A 384 -22.03 11.81 24.79
C VAL A 384 -23.30 12.06 23.99
N GLN A 385 -23.15 12.55 22.76
CA GLN A 385 -24.23 12.63 21.78
C GLN A 385 -24.16 11.42 20.85
N PHE A 386 -25.17 10.58 20.85
CA PHE A 386 -25.30 9.49 19.88
C PHE A 386 -26.24 9.90 18.76
N ARG A 387 -25.79 9.79 17.51
CA ARG A 387 -26.60 9.91 16.30
C ARG A 387 -26.65 8.54 15.63
N SER A 388 -27.65 7.74 16.03
CA SER A 388 -27.81 6.37 15.58
C SER A 388 -29.01 6.22 14.67
N ARG A 389 -28.83 5.62 13.48
CA ARG A 389 -29.99 5.24 12.64
C ARG A 389 -30.80 4.10 13.27
N LYS A 390 -30.19 3.28 14.14
CA LYS A 390 -30.85 2.20 14.89
C LYS A 390 -31.54 2.67 16.18
N TYR A 391 -30.87 3.51 16.96
CA TYR A 391 -31.29 3.87 18.33
C TYR A 391 -31.83 5.30 18.46
N GLY A 392 -31.87 6.06 17.36
CA GLY A 392 -32.25 7.48 17.34
C GLY A 392 -31.13 8.41 17.79
N SER A 393 -31.49 9.67 18.01
CA SER A 393 -30.59 10.69 18.57
C SER A 393 -30.72 10.71 20.10
N ILE A 394 -29.59 10.66 20.80
CA ILE A 394 -29.52 10.66 22.27
C ILE A 394 -28.49 11.70 22.68
N ASP A 395 -28.94 12.80 23.27
CA ASP A 395 -28.08 13.90 23.70
C ASP A 395 -27.74 13.78 25.20
N GLY A 396 -26.51 14.14 25.55
CA GLY A 396 -26.06 14.19 26.95
C GLY A 396 -26.05 12.84 27.65
N TRP A 397 -25.84 11.74 26.92
CA TRP A 397 -25.76 10.41 27.52
C TRP A 397 -24.57 10.33 28.48
N MET A 398 -24.82 9.81 29.68
CA MET A 398 -23.79 9.60 30.69
C MET A 398 -23.71 8.13 31.11
N PRO A 399 -22.51 7.58 31.37
CA PRO A 399 -22.39 6.31 32.06
C PRO A 399 -22.87 6.43 33.52
N HIS A 400 -22.95 5.32 34.26
CA HIS A 400 -23.22 5.40 35.70
C HIS A 400 -22.05 6.03 36.47
N ARG A 401 -20.83 5.82 35.97
CA ARG A 401 -19.61 6.44 36.48
C ARG A 401 -18.65 6.72 35.32
N LEU A 402 -17.97 7.85 35.37
CA LEU A 402 -16.91 8.22 34.43
C LEU A 402 -15.59 8.33 35.20
N CYS A 403 -14.51 7.73 34.69
CA CYS A 403 -13.18 7.73 35.30
C CYS A 403 -12.13 8.25 34.32
N LYS A 404 -11.10 8.96 34.82
CA LYS A 404 -10.01 9.51 34.00
C LYS A 404 -8.98 8.44 33.59
N SER A 405 -8.87 7.38 34.38
CA SER A 405 -7.93 6.28 34.14
C SER A 405 -8.49 4.93 34.60
N VAL A 406 -7.84 3.85 34.17
CA VAL A 406 -8.14 2.49 34.66
C VAL A 406 -7.80 2.36 36.13
N GLN A 407 -6.75 3.05 36.60
CA GLN A 407 -6.39 3.11 38.02
C GLN A 407 -7.51 3.71 38.87
N ASP A 408 -8.13 4.80 38.43
CA ASP A 408 -9.27 5.41 39.15
C ASP A 408 -10.48 4.48 39.17
N ALA A 409 -10.63 3.66 38.14
CA ALA A 409 -11.71 2.68 38.05
C ALA A 409 -11.45 1.44 38.91
N ALA A 410 -10.19 1.09 39.21
CA ALA A 410 -9.78 -0.11 39.95
C ALA A 410 -10.04 -0.03 41.48
N ASP A 411 -10.97 0.81 41.92
CA ASP A 411 -11.35 1.01 43.33
C ASP A 411 -12.43 0.03 43.84
N ARG A 412 -12.91 -0.87 42.98
CA ARG A 412 -14.02 -1.78 43.26
C ARG A 412 -13.98 -3.02 42.37
N GLN A 413 -14.74 -4.04 42.76
CA GLN A 413 -14.97 -5.23 41.96
C GLN A 413 -15.86 -4.94 40.74
N TYR A 414 -15.53 -5.57 39.60
CA TYR A 414 -16.34 -5.63 38.39
C TYR A 414 -16.65 -7.08 38.03
N SER A 415 -17.83 -7.33 37.43
CA SER A 415 -18.16 -8.64 36.83
C SER A 415 -17.52 -8.78 35.45
N TYR A 416 -17.58 -7.71 34.66
CA TYR A 416 -17.04 -7.64 33.31
C TYR A 416 -16.17 -6.39 33.12
N VAL A 417 -15.03 -6.56 32.44
CA VAL A 417 -14.19 -5.47 31.95
C VAL A 417 -14.21 -5.51 30.43
N VAL A 418 -14.91 -4.57 29.80
CA VAL A 418 -15.11 -4.54 28.35
C VAL A 418 -14.09 -3.60 27.71
N LEU A 419 -13.17 -4.15 26.92
CA LEU A 419 -12.13 -3.42 26.22
C LEU A 419 -12.55 -3.12 24.78
N THR A 420 -12.61 -1.83 24.47
CA THR A 420 -13.06 -1.29 23.18
C THR A 420 -12.01 -0.40 22.51
N THR A 421 -10.81 -0.30 23.10
CA THR A 421 -9.67 0.40 22.50
C THR A 421 -9.10 -0.43 21.35
N LYS A 422 -8.54 0.22 20.33
CA LYS A 422 -7.72 -0.44 19.31
C LYS A 422 -6.63 -1.31 19.92
N ALA A 423 -6.28 -2.41 19.25
CA ALA A 423 -5.14 -3.23 19.61
C ALA A 423 -3.90 -2.79 18.79
N VAL A 424 -3.01 -2.02 19.43
CA VAL A 424 -1.78 -1.46 18.81
C VAL A 424 -0.58 -1.78 19.71
N PRO A 425 -0.13 -3.05 19.75
CA PRO A 425 0.86 -3.52 20.73
C PRO A 425 2.24 -2.88 20.58
N ASP A 426 2.56 -2.36 19.40
CA ASP A 426 3.75 -1.57 19.07
C ASP A 426 3.68 -0.12 19.60
N LEU A 427 2.51 0.33 20.06
CA LEU A 427 2.33 1.57 20.82
C LEU A 427 2.17 1.32 22.31
N VAL A 428 1.21 0.47 22.68
CA VAL A 428 0.88 0.09 24.06
C VAL A 428 0.17 -1.26 24.07
N LYS A 429 0.59 -2.16 24.96
CA LYS A 429 -0.02 -3.49 25.09
C LYS A 429 -1.33 -3.45 25.87
N THR A 430 -2.23 -4.38 25.57
CA THR A 430 -3.51 -4.51 26.28
C THR A 430 -3.29 -4.80 27.78
N SER A 431 -2.35 -5.68 28.11
CA SER A 431 -1.93 -5.96 29.49
C SER A 431 -1.50 -4.68 30.22
N GLN A 432 -0.74 -3.80 29.58
CA GLN A 432 -0.29 -2.53 30.18
C GLN A 432 -1.45 -1.58 30.47
N ILE A 433 -2.47 -1.52 29.60
CA ILE A 433 -3.66 -0.70 29.83
C ILE A 433 -4.45 -1.21 31.04
N LEU A 434 -4.57 -2.53 31.15
CA LEU A 434 -5.43 -3.19 32.15
C LEU A 434 -4.70 -3.55 33.44
N ALA A 435 -3.39 -3.32 33.55
CA ALA A 435 -2.56 -3.69 34.70
C ALA A 435 -3.16 -3.33 36.07
N PRO A 436 -3.78 -2.15 36.28
CA PRO A 436 -4.41 -1.84 37.57
C PRO A 436 -5.54 -2.80 38.01
N LEU A 437 -6.18 -3.51 37.08
CA LEU A 437 -7.28 -4.45 37.35
C LEU A 437 -6.82 -5.89 37.63
N PHE A 438 -5.51 -6.13 37.58
CA PHE A 438 -4.91 -7.40 37.97
C PHE A 438 -3.60 -7.21 38.73
N SER A 439 -3.37 -6.00 39.27
CA SER A 439 -2.26 -5.76 40.19
C SER A 439 -2.45 -6.56 41.47
N LYS A 440 -1.36 -6.75 42.22
CA LYS A 440 -1.41 -7.42 43.51
C LYS A 440 -2.45 -6.77 44.45
N GLU A 441 -2.49 -5.45 44.52
CA GLU A 441 -3.43 -4.71 45.38
C GLU A 441 -4.90 -4.96 44.99
N TYR A 442 -5.19 -5.05 43.70
CA TYR A 442 -6.53 -5.36 43.22
C TYR A 442 -6.89 -6.82 43.53
N ASN A 443 -5.98 -7.76 43.28
CA ASN A 443 -6.19 -9.19 43.52
C ASN A 443 -6.35 -9.54 44.99
N ASP A 444 -5.66 -8.84 45.89
CA ASP A 444 -5.81 -9.01 47.35
C ASP A 444 -7.20 -8.51 47.83
N SER A 445 -7.84 -7.62 47.08
CA SER A 445 -9.07 -6.94 47.48
C SER A 445 -10.34 -7.45 46.78
N PHE A 446 -10.21 -7.94 45.55
CA PHE A 446 -11.35 -8.23 44.67
C PHE A 446 -11.14 -9.52 43.87
N ILE A 447 -12.26 -10.18 43.54
CA ILE A 447 -12.27 -11.31 42.60
C ILE A 447 -12.03 -10.78 41.18
N GLN A 448 -11.25 -11.52 40.38
CA GLN A 448 -10.98 -11.17 39.00
C GLN A 448 -12.24 -11.09 38.14
N PRO A 449 -12.39 -10.05 37.31
CA PRO A 449 -13.49 -9.95 36.36
C PRO A 449 -13.30 -10.90 35.17
N THR A 450 -14.37 -11.13 34.42
CA THR A 450 -14.25 -11.60 33.05
C THR A 450 -13.86 -10.44 32.13
N TYR A 451 -12.79 -10.60 31.35
CA TYR A 451 -12.37 -9.61 30.36
C TYR A 451 -13.07 -9.87 29.02
N VAL A 452 -13.64 -8.83 28.42
CA VAL A 452 -14.34 -8.92 27.13
C VAL A 452 -13.64 -8.05 26.11
N LEU A 453 -13.08 -8.65 25.05
CA LEU A 453 -12.25 -7.94 24.06
C LEU A 453 -13.02 -7.70 22.76
N LEU A 454 -13.41 -6.45 22.51
CA LEU A 454 -14.06 -5.98 21.28
C LEU A 454 -13.03 -5.35 20.33
N GLN A 455 -11.87 -6.00 20.17
CA GLN A 455 -10.75 -5.52 19.36
C GLN A 455 -10.67 -6.26 18.02
N ASN A 456 -10.29 -5.55 16.97
CA ASN A 456 -10.03 -6.16 15.66
C ASN A 456 -8.72 -6.96 15.65
N GLY A 457 -8.61 -7.87 14.68
CA GLY A 457 -7.43 -8.71 14.51
C GLY A 457 -7.59 -10.09 15.15
N VAL A 458 -6.54 -10.89 15.06
CA VAL A 458 -6.47 -12.26 15.58
C VAL A 458 -5.46 -12.33 16.73
N ASN A 459 -5.64 -13.27 17.67
CA ASN A 459 -4.80 -13.47 18.85
C ASN A 459 -4.53 -12.24 19.75
N VAL A 460 -5.37 -11.19 19.67
CA VAL A 460 -5.30 -9.99 20.54
C VAL A 460 -5.43 -10.31 22.03
N GLU A 461 -5.94 -11.48 22.36
CA GLU A 461 -6.14 -11.98 23.71
C GLU A 461 -4.83 -12.46 24.35
N THR A 462 -3.85 -12.88 23.53
CA THR A 462 -2.66 -13.62 23.98
C THR A 462 -1.83 -12.83 24.98
N ASP A 463 -1.61 -11.53 24.73
CA ASP A 463 -0.85 -10.64 25.61
C ASP A 463 -1.49 -10.54 27.00
N LEU A 464 -2.80 -10.28 27.05
CA LEU A 464 -3.54 -10.19 28.31
C LEU A 464 -3.58 -11.53 29.04
N TYR A 465 -3.83 -12.62 28.31
CA TYR A 465 -3.86 -13.97 28.89
C TYR A 465 -2.54 -14.31 29.58
N ASN A 466 -1.41 -14.07 28.93
CA ASN A 466 -0.09 -14.35 29.48
C ASN A 466 0.20 -13.51 30.73
N ALA A 467 -0.10 -12.21 30.69
CA ALA A 467 0.07 -11.33 31.84
C ALA A 467 -0.80 -11.77 33.05
N LEU A 468 -2.07 -12.12 32.80
CA LEU A 468 -2.95 -12.64 33.85
C LEU A 468 -2.46 -13.97 34.42
N LYS A 469 -1.89 -14.86 33.59
CA LYS A 469 -1.31 -16.12 34.05
C LYS A 469 -0.04 -15.94 34.87
N GLU A 470 0.75 -14.93 34.58
CA GLU A 470 1.95 -14.59 35.35
C GLU A 470 1.58 -14.04 36.73
N GLU A 471 0.64 -13.09 36.78
CA GLU A 471 0.22 -12.45 38.03
C GLU A 471 -0.71 -13.33 38.89
N ILE A 472 -1.43 -14.27 38.26
CA ILE A 472 -2.42 -15.14 38.92
C ILE A 472 -2.22 -16.60 38.50
N PRO A 473 -1.14 -17.27 38.95
CA PRO A 473 -0.77 -18.60 38.46
C PRO A 473 -1.83 -19.68 38.68
N GLU A 474 -2.49 -19.66 39.84
CA GLU A 474 -3.56 -20.60 40.21
C GLU A 474 -4.93 -20.20 39.63
N GLY A 475 -5.07 -18.97 39.15
CA GLY A 475 -6.31 -18.46 38.56
C GLY A 475 -6.53 -18.98 37.14
N HIS A 476 -7.79 -19.09 36.71
CA HIS A 476 -8.14 -19.34 35.31
C HIS A 476 -8.62 -18.03 34.68
N PRO A 477 -7.78 -17.32 33.88
CA PRO A 477 -8.19 -16.09 33.23
C PRO A 477 -9.44 -16.31 32.38
N GLN A 478 -10.50 -15.55 32.67
CA GLN A 478 -11.74 -15.60 31.90
C GLN A 478 -11.73 -14.48 30.87
N ILE A 479 -11.62 -14.85 29.59
CA ILE A 479 -11.61 -13.92 28.47
C ILE A 479 -12.72 -14.31 27.50
N ILE A 480 -13.68 -13.42 27.28
CA ILE A 480 -14.62 -13.49 26.15
C ILE A 480 -14.01 -12.67 25.02
N SER A 481 -13.75 -13.31 23.89
CA SER A 481 -13.34 -12.61 22.68
C SER A 481 -14.53 -12.34 21.77
N CYS A 482 -14.43 -11.29 20.96
CA CYS A 482 -15.50 -10.85 20.08
C CYS A 482 -15.04 -10.67 18.62
N ALA A 483 -15.93 -10.98 17.69
CA ALA A 483 -15.88 -10.51 16.31
C ALA A 483 -17.04 -9.53 16.08
N LEU A 484 -16.73 -8.23 16.02
CA LEU A 484 -17.71 -7.14 15.92
C LEU A 484 -17.82 -6.61 14.48
N TRP A 485 -19.02 -6.64 13.89
CA TRP A 485 -19.35 -5.94 12.65
C TRP A 485 -20.23 -4.74 12.98
N ILE A 486 -19.69 -3.55 12.77
CA ILE A 486 -20.34 -2.31 13.16
C ILE A 486 -19.87 -1.16 12.28
N TYR A 487 -20.77 -0.23 11.98
CA TYR A 487 -20.43 1.03 11.32
C TYR A 487 -20.66 2.18 12.28
N THR A 488 -19.56 2.67 12.85
CA THR A 488 -19.60 3.75 13.83
C THR A 488 -18.40 4.67 13.69
N ASN A 489 -18.63 5.97 13.89
CA ASN A 489 -17.63 7.03 13.79
C ASN A 489 -17.75 7.99 14.97
N LEU A 490 -16.65 8.63 15.34
CA LEU A 490 -16.58 9.80 16.21
C LEU A 490 -16.43 11.04 15.33
N LEU A 491 -17.47 11.88 15.31
CA LEU A 491 -17.48 13.12 14.54
C LEU A 491 -16.75 14.25 15.29
N SER A 492 -16.82 14.24 16.62
CA SER A 492 -16.11 15.16 17.53
C SER A 492 -15.89 14.44 18.88
N PRO A 493 -15.09 14.99 19.83
CA PRO A 493 -14.69 14.29 21.05
C PRO A 493 -15.81 13.62 21.87
N ASN A 494 -17.07 14.05 21.72
CA ASN A 494 -18.24 13.47 22.36
C ASN A 494 -19.43 13.18 21.42
N VAL A 495 -19.27 13.19 20.09
CA VAL A 495 -20.36 12.93 19.13
C VAL A 495 -20.09 11.64 18.36
N VAL A 496 -20.91 10.61 18.61
CA VAL A 496 -20.83 9.28 17.99
C VAL A 496 -21.91 9.16 16.92
N GLU A 497 -21.51 8.86 15.69
CA GLU A 497 -22.39 8.43 14.61
C GLU A 497 -22.43 6.90 14.55
N HIS A 498 -23.62 6.34 14.34
CA HIS A 498 -23.84 4.91 14.22
C HIS A 498 -24.88 4.62 13.14
N SER A 499 -24.65 3.58 12.36
CA SER A 499 -25.61 3.15 11.33
C SER A 499 -26.86 2.49 11.94
N ASP A 500 -27.61 1.78 11.11
CA ASP A 500 -28.77 0.97 11.47
C ASP A 500 -28.39 -0.50 11.81
N PHE A 501 -27.08 -0.81 11.84
CA PHE A 501 -26.58 -2.18 11.95
C PHE A 501 -25.43 -2.32 12.94
N ASP A 502 -25.58 -3.30 13.85
CA ASP A 502 -24.53 -3.84 14.69
C ASP A 502 -24.76 -5.35 14.87
N ARG A 503 -23.68 -6.13 14.83
CA ARG A 503 -23.69 -7.58 15.07
C ARG A 503 -22.38 -8.00 15.72
N VAL A 504 -22.45 -8.76 16.80
CA VAL A 504 -21.25 -9.28 17.48
C VAL A 504 -21.34 -10.78 17.69
N ALA A 505 -20.29 -11.48 17.28
CA ALA A 505 -20.07 -12.87 17.67
C ALA A 505 -19.24 -12.90 18.95
N ILE A 506 -19.64 -13.71 19.93
CA ILE A 506 -18.94 -13.88 21.21
C ILE A 506 -18.58 -15.34 21.44
N GLY A 507 -17.41 -15.58 22.02
CA GLY A 507 -16.98 -16.91 22.46
C GLY A 507 -15.85 -16.82 23.47
N VAL A 508 -15.69 -17.87 24.28
CA VAL A 508 -14.62 -17.92 25.28
C VAL A 508 -13.28 -18.16 24.57
N TYR A 509 -12.28 -17.35 24.89
CA TYR A 509 -10.92 -17.54 24.41
C TYR A 509 -10.28 -18.71 25.13
N ARG A 510 -9.80 -19.70 24.37
CA ARG A 510 -9.02 -20.82 24.87
C ARG A 510 -7.59 -20.69 24.36
N HIS A 511 -6.65 -20.45 25.26
CA HIS A 511 -5.26 -20.27 24.90
C HIS A 511 -4.72 -21.52 24.19
N GLN A 512 -4.16 -21.33 22.98
CA GLN A 512 -3.61 -22.39 22.14
C GLN A 512 -4.59 -23.52 21.76
N ASN A 513 -5.91 -23.28 21.87
CA ASN A 513 -6.93 -24.23 21.46
C ASN A 513 -7.98 -23.55 20.58
N ASN A 514 -7.89 -23.85 19.29
CA ASN A 514 -8.67 -23.17 18.24
C ASN A 514 -9.62 -24.15 17.54
N THR A 515 -9.79 -25.37 18.06
CA THR A 515 -10.51 -26.46 17.37
C THR A 515 -11.63 -27.08 18.20
N THR A 516 -11.72 -26.78 19.50
CA THR A 516 -12.86 -27.21 20.31
C THR A 516 -14.16 -26.54 19.84
N VAL A 517 -15.12 -27.36 19.41
CA VAL A 517 -16.41 -26.92 18.83
C VAL A 517 -17.60 -27.07 19.78
N VAL A 518 -17.35 -27.29 21.08
CA VAL A 518 -18.39 -27.39 22.10
C VAL A 518 -17.97 -26.56 23.31
N ASN A 519 -18.89 -25.74 23.83
CA ASN A 519 -18.69 -25.02 25.08
C ASN A 519 -18.99 -25.94 26.28
N SER A 520 -18.23 -25.81 27.36
CA SER A 520 -18.59 -26.38 28.65
C SER A 520 -19.89 -25.74 29.19
N ALA A 521 -20.48 -26.33 30.23
CA ALA A 521 -21.66 -25.76 30.88
C ALA A 521 -21.37 -24.36 31.43
N ASP A 522 -20.20 -24.15 32.03
CA ASP A 522 -19.79 -22.85 32.61
C ASP A 522 -19.53 -21.81 31.52
N GLU A 523 -18.86 -22.20 30.42
CA GLU A 523 -18.65 -21.31 29.27
C GLU A 523 -19.98 -20.91 28.63
N SER A 524 -20.92 -21.85 28.51
CA SER A 524 -22.25 -21.59 27.99
C SER A 524 -23.05 -20.65 28.89
N ALA A 525 -22.96 -20.82 30.21
CA ALA A 525 -23.61 -19.93 31.17
C ALA A 525 -23.02 -18.51 31.11
N LEU A 526 -21.69 -18.40 31.05
CA LEU A 526 -20.97 -17.13 30.93
C LEU A 526 -21.34 -16.37 29.64
N LEU A 527 -21.32 -17.04 28.50
CA LEU A 527 -21.68 -16.44 27.21
C LEU A 527 -23.17 -16.06 27.16
N LYS A 528 -24.04 -16.86 27.76
CA LYS A 528 -25.47 -16.53 27.87
C LYS A 528 -25.71 -15.30 28.74
N ASP A 529 -25.02 -15.18 29.87
CA ASP A 529 -25.15 -14.02 30.75
C ASP A 529 -24.72 -12.74 30.03
N PHE A 530 -23.50 -12.69 29.50
CA PHE A 530 -23.02 -11.51 28.78
C PHE A 530 -23.80 -11.23 27.49
N GLY A 531 -24.15 -12.27 26.72
CA GLY A 531 -24.96 -12.16 25.52
C GLY A 531 -26.35 -11.56 25.79
N ASN A 532 -27.02 -11.97 26.87
CA ASN A 532 -28.31 -11.44 27.26
C ASN A 532 -28.28 -9.94 27.58
N ILE A 533 -27.17 -9.44 28.16
CA ILE A 533 -26.97 -8.00 28.40
C ILE A 533 -26.97 -7.24 27.05
N LEU A 534 -26.22 -7.74 26.07
CA LEU A 534 -26.13 -7.09 24.76
C LEU A 534 -27.41 -7.21 23.94
N GLU A 535 -28.06 -8.38 23.91
CA GLU A 535 -29.34 -8.59 23.22
C GLU A 535 -30.44 -7.69 23.78
N THR A 536 -30.57 -7.62 25.12
CA THR A 536 -31.54 -6.73 25.78
C THR A 536 -31.23 -5.25 25.50
N GLY A 537 -29.95 -4.91 25.31
CA GLY A 537 -29.51 -3.58 24.87
C GLY A 537 -29.86 -3.23 23.42
N GLY A 538 -30.21 -4.23 22.60
CA GLY A 538 -30.62 -4.10 21.20
C GLY A 538 -29.63 -4.67 20.18
N SER A 539 -28.52 -5.28 20.61
CA SER A 539 -27.51 -5.85 19.71
C SER A 539 -27.92 -7.20 19.13
N THR A 540 -27.47 -7.51 17.91
CA THR A 540 -27.59 -8.87 17.37
C THR A 540 -26.40 -9.72 17.81
N ILE A 541 -26.65 -10.82 18.52
CA ILE A 541 -25.62 -11.70 19.08
C ILE A 541 -25.53 -13.02 18.34
N ILE A 542 -24.30 -13.49 18.14
CA ILE A 542 -23.99 -14.85 17.70
C ILE A 542 -23.07 -15.48 18.75
N THR A 543 -23.56 -16.45 19.50
CA THR A 543 -22.71 -17.22 20.42
C THR A 543 -22.05 -18.35 19.65
N VAL A 544 -20.72 -18.44 19.70
CA VAL A 544 -19.97 -19.49 19.02
C VAL A 544 -19.16 -20.33 20.01
N PRO A 545 -18.96 -21.62 19.72
CA PRO A 545 -18.11 -22.46 20.56
C PRO A 545 -16.62 -22.20 20.36
N GLU A 546 -16.24 -21.60 19.23
CA GLU A 546 -14.85 -21.35 18.85
C GLU A 546 -14.77 -19.97 18.17
N ILE A 547 -14.18 -18.99 18.86
CA ILE A 547 -14.18 -17.59 18.43
C ILE A 547 -13.02 -17.24 17.49
N GLN A 548 -11.89 -17.94 17.55
CA GLN A 548 -10.72 -17.62 16.74
C GLN A 548 -10.99 -17.84 15.25
N ARG A 549 -11.73 -18.89 14.86
CA ARG A 549 -12.16 -19.08 13.46
C ARG A 549 -13.06 -17.96 12.99
N MET A 550 -14.01 -17.50 13.81
CA MET A 550 -14.86 -16.35 13.44
C MET A 550 -14.06 -15.07 13.25
N LYS A 551 -13.08 -14.80 14.13
CA LYS A 551 -12.18 -13.65 14.01
C LYS A 551 -11.28 -13.79 12.79
N PHE A 552 -10.73 -14.97 12.55
CA PHE A 552 -9.92 -15.28 11.38
C PHE A 552 -10.73 -15.07 10.08
N THR A 553 -11.95 -15.62 9.99
CA THR A 553 -12.88 -15.40 8.86
C THR A 553 -13.19 -13.91 8.65
N LYS A 554 -13.48 -13.15 9.72
CA LYS A 554 -13.67 -11.69 9.61
C LYS A 554 -12.41 -11.02 9.06
N ASN A 555 -11.23 -11.50 9.47
CA ASN A 555 -9.95 -10.93 9.10
C ASN A 555 -9.64 -11.07 7.61
N PHE A 556 -10.29 -11.99 6.86
CA PHE A 556 -10.19 -12.06 5.40
C PHE A 556 -10.51 -10.72 4.75
N TRP A 557 -11.53 -10.03 5.27
CA TRP A 557 -11.91 -8.73 4.77
C TRP A 557 -10.88 -7.65 5.16
N ASN A 558 -10.49 -7.61 6.44
CA ASN A 558 -9.58 -6.60 6.96
C ASN A 558 -8.21 -6.65 6.26
N ILE A 559 -7.58 -7.83 6.22
CA ILE A 559 -6.23 -7.98 5.70
C ILE A 559 -6.16 -7.74 4.19
N SER A 560 -7.18 -8.13 3.42
CA SER A 560 -7.15 -7.99 1.96
C SER A 560 -7.58 -6.58 1.56
N PHE A 561 -8.77 -6.14 1.98
CA PHE A 561 -9.37 -4.92 1.46
C PHE A 561 -8.96 -3.66 2.20
N SER A 562 -8.84 -3.71 3.54
CA SER A 562 -8.40 -2.52 4.30
C SER A 562 -6.94 -2.20 4.00
N SER A 563 -6.09 -3.21 3.87
CA SER A 563 -4.68 -3.02 3.47
C SER A 563 -4.54 -2.39 2.09
N ILE A 564 -5.25 -2.91 1.08
CA ILE A 564 -5.24 -2.33 -0.28
C ILE A 564 -5.72 -0.88 -0.25
N ALA A 565 -6.84 -0.61 0.43
CA ALA A 565 -7.37 0.73 0.53
C ALA A 565 -6.37 1.69 1.20
N THR A 566 -5.72 1.24 2.26
CA THR A 566 -4.70 2.00 3.01
C THR A 566 -3.48 2.32 2.16
N LEU A 567 -2.89 1.32 1.48
CA LEU A 567 -1.68 1.48 0.67
C LEU A 567 -1.91 2.23 -0.64
N THR A 568 -3.13 2.20 -1.17
CA THR A 568 -3.47 2.97 -2.38
C THR A 568 -3.96 4.38 -2.04
N ASN A 569 -4.31 4.63 -0.77
CA ASN A 569 -5.02 5.81 -0.29
C ASN A 569 -6.36 6.04 -1.03
N TYR A 570 -7.02 4.96 -1.45
CA TYR A 570 -8.32 5.00 -2.14
C TYR A 570 -9.29 3.97 -1.57
N THR A 571 -10.55 4.37 -1.44
CA THR A 571 -11.64 3.46 -1.05
C THR A 571 -11.92 2.41 -2.13
N LEU A 572 -12.51 1.27 -1.74
CA LEU A 572 -12.78 0.13 -2.64
C LEU A 572 -13.64 0.43 -3.89
N PRO A 573 -14.48 1.47 -3.97
CA PRO A 573 -15.08 1.88 -5.25
C PRO A 573 -14.07 2.16 -6.36
N ALA A 574 -12.81 2.52 -6.02
CA ALA A 574 -11.72 2.66 -6.99
C ALA A 574 -11.36 1.35 -7.72
N ILE A 575 -11.84 0.19 -7.25
CA ILE A 575 -11.60 -1.15 -7.81
C ILE A 575 -12.86 -1.73 -8.47
N TYR A 576 -14.05 -1.42 -7.93
CA TYR A 576 -15.29 -2.10 -8.30
C TYR A 576 -16.34 -1.21 -8.97
N ARG A 577 -16.29 0.12 -8.79
CA ARG A 577 -17.34 1.01 -9.26
C ARG A 577 -17.12 1.38 -10.73
N PRO A 578 -18.11 1.17 -11.61
CA PRO A 578 -18.03 1.63 -13.01
C PRO A 578 -18.04 3.16 -13.08
N PRO A 579 -17.66 3.78 -14.21
CA PRO A 579 -17.77 5.22 -14.39
C PRO A 579 -19.25 5.68 -14.37
N PRO A 580 -19.53 6.94 -13.96
CA PRO A 580 -20.84 7.55 -14.08
C PRO A 580 -21.39 7.41 -15.51
N SER A 581 -22.67 7.05 -15.62
CA SER A 581 -23.35 7.05 -16.92
C SER A 581 -23.68 8.48 -17.33
N GLU A 582 -23.74 8.73 -18.63
CA GLU A 582 -24.11 10.05 -19.17
C GLU A 582 -25.47 10.50 -18.61
N GLY A 583 -25.53 11.70 -18.03
CA GLY A 583 -26.74 12.24 -17.38
C GLY A 583 -27.02 11.75 -15.96
N SER A 584 -26.22 10.84 -15.40
CA SER A 584 -26.31 10.43 -13.99
C SER A 584 -25.60 11.41 -13.04
N ALA A 585 -25.94 11.36 -11.74
CA ALA A 585 -25.21 12.10 -10.72
C ALA A 585 -23.72 11.71 -10.74
N PHE A 586 -22.83 12.71 -10.68
CA PHE A 586 -21.40 12.46 -10.61
C PHE A 586 -21.04 11.80 -9.28
N TYR A 587 -20.11 10.85 -9.32
CA TYR A 587 -19.56 10.20 -8.15
C TYR A 587 -18.10 9.82 -8.38
N GLU A 588 -17.34 9.77 -7.30
CA GLU A 588 -15.97 9.26 -7.28
C GLU A 588 -15.69 8.56 -5.93
N PRO A 589 -14.67 7.68 -5.85
CA PRO A 589 -13.86 7.16 -6.96
C PRO A 589 -14.60 6.12 -7.81
N TYR A 590 -14.08 5.86 -9.02
CA TYR A 590 -14.53 4.81 -9.96
C TYR A 590 -13.37 4.27 -10.80
N VAL A 591 -13.59 3.16 -11.51
CA VAL A 591 -12.65 2.53 -12.43
C VAL A 591 -12.75 3.20 -13.81
N SER A 592 -11.67 3.85 -14.25
CA SER A 592 -11.55 4.43 -15.59
C SER A 592 -11.67 3.35 -16.67
N SER A 593 -12.32 3.71 -17.78
CA SER A 593 -12.48 2.81 -18.92
C SER A 593 -11.13 2.40 -19.52
N SER A 594 -10.12 3.28 -19.44
CA SER A 594 -8.77 3.00 -19.93
C SER A 594 -8.08 1.86 -19.16
N THR A 595 -8.37 1.71 -17.86
CA THR A 595 -7.71 0.75 -16.96
C THR A 595 -8.60 -0.39 -16.49
N ALA A 596 -9.90 -0.39 -16.80
CA ALA A 596 -10.85 -1.40 -16.34
C ALA A 596 -10.41 -2.85 -16.66
N HIS A 597 -9.87 -3.07 -17.87
CA HIS A 597 -9.34 -4.37 -18.27
C HIS A 597 -8.12 -4.78 -17.43
N LEU A 598 -7.23 -3.84 -17.08
CA LEU A 598 -6.06 -4.13 -16.22
C LEU A 598 -6.49 -4.47 -14.79
N ILE A 599 -7.44 -3.73 -14.22
CA ILE A 599 -7.99 -4.03 -12.88
C ILE A 599 -8.61 -5.43 -12.87
N SER A 600 -9.41 -5.77 -13.87
CA SER A 600 -10.03 -7.09 -13.97
C SER A 600 -9.00 -8.22 -14.18
N SER A 601 -7.95 -7.99 -14.97
CA SER A 601 -6.98 -9.02 -15.35
C SER A 601 -5.84 -9.21 -14.35
N TYR A 602 -5.56 -8.21 -13.52
CA TYR A 602 -4.38 -8.21 -12.64
C TYR A 602 -4.70 -7.84 -11.19
N THR A 603 -5.60 -6.90 -10.91
CA THR A 603 -5.93 -6.54 -9.52
C THR A 603 -6.87 -7.55 -8.87
N ILE A 604 -7.99 -7.90 -9.50
CA ILE A 604 -8.98 -8.84 -8.91
C ILE A 604 -8.38 -10.24 -8.66
N PRO A 605 -7.59 -10.84 -9.58
CA PRO A 605 -6.95 -12.14 -9.32
C PRO A 605 -5.97 -12.12 -8.16
N VAL A 606 -5.26 -11.00 -7.92
CA VAL A 606 -4.36 -10.87 -6.79
C VAL A 606 -5.13 -10.80 -5.47
N ILE A 607 -6.26 -10.09 -5.42
CA ILE A 607 -7.15 -10.10 -4.23
C ILE A 607 -7.64 -11.52 -3.96
N ARG A 608 -8.04 -12.26 -4.99
CA ARG A 608 -8.39 -13.68 -4.86
C ARG A 608 -7.23 -14.50 -4.27
N GLY A 609 -6.02 -14.34 -4.80
CA GLY A 609 -4.82 -15.02 -4.30
C GLY A 609 -4.51 -14.73 -2.83
N MET A 610 -4.76 -13.50 -2.36
CA MET A 610 -4.64 -13.15 -0.93
C MET A 610 -5.65 -13.93 -0.07
N LEU A 611 -6.88 -14.06 -0.54
CA LEU A 611 -7.92 -14.83 0.16
C LEU A 611 -7.61 -16.33 0.12
N ASP A 612 -7.06 -16.84 -0.98
CA ASP A 612 -6.62 -18.23 -1.10
C ASP A 612 -5.48 -18.54 -0.12
N GLU A 613 -4.49 -17.65 0.01
CA GLU A 613 -3.42 -17.76 1.03
C GLU A 613 -3.99 -17.90 2.45
N LEU A 614 -5.06 -17.17 2.77
CA LEU A 614 -5.75 -17.28 4.06
C LEU A 614 -6.52 -18.59 4.22
N VAL A 615 -7.13 -19.12 3.14
CA VAL A 615 -7.78 -20.44 3.18
C VAL A 615 -6.73 -21.51 3.46
N ILE A 616 -5.59 -21.47 2.75
CA ILE A 616 -4.48 -22.42 2.94
C ILE A 616 -3.99 -22.37 4.39
N LEU A 617 -3.77 -21.17 4.94
CA LEU A 617 -3.43 -21.01 6.34
C LEU A 617 -4.51 -21.58 7.27
N GLY A 618 -5.79 -21.29 6.99
CA GLY A 618 -6.90 -21.83 7.74
C GLY A 618 -6.93 -23.36 7.80
N ARG A 619 -6.60 -24.03 6.68
CA ARG A 619 -6.44 -25.49 6.64
C ARG A 619 -5.29 -25.97 7.52
N ALA A 620 -4.14 -25.28 7.46
CA ALA A 620 -2.99 -25.61 8.30
C ALA A 620 -3.28 -25.44 9.80
N LEU A 621 -4.17 -24.50 10.16
CA LEU A 621 -4.66 -24.31 11.53
C LEU A 621 -5.72 -25.34 11.96
N GLY A 622 -6.11 -26.26 11.09
CA GLY A 622 -7.10 -27.31 11.37
C GLY A 622 -8.55 -26.91 11.12
N TYR A 623 -8.83 -25.80 10.44
CA TYR A 623 -10.20 -25.42 10.09
C TYR A 623 -10.72 -26.23 8.89
N PRO A 624 -11.83 -26.99 9.06
CA PRO A 624 -12.32 -27.88 8.02
C PRO A 624 -12.98 -27.14 6.85
N ASP A 625 -13.07 -27.79 5.69
CA ASP A 625 -13.82 -27.29 4.53
C ASP A 625 -15.31 -27.61 4.67
N THR A 626 -15.96 -26.91 5.60
CA THR A 626 -17.40 -27.01 5.85
C THR A 626 -17.97 -25.61 6.07
N GLU A 627 -19.29 -25.45 5.99
CA GLU A 627 -19.94 -24.15 6.25
C GLU A 627 -19.68 -23.65 7.68
N ASP A 628 -19.62 -24.55 8.67
CA ASP A 628 -19.25 -24.21 10.05
C ASP A 628 -17.72 -24.05 10.25
N GLY A 629 -16.94 -24.39 9.23
CA GLY A 629 -15.48 -24.30 9.18
C GLY A 629 -15.02 -23.03 8.45
N LEU A 630 -14.18 -23.24 7.45
CA LEU A 630 -13.85 -22.24 6.43
C LEU A 630 -14.24 -22.85 5.09
N PRO A 631 -15.43 -22.61 4.54
CA PRO A 631 -15.82 -23.23 3.29
C PRO A 631 -14.96 -22.66 2.15
N SER A 632 -14.53 -23.48 1.19
CA SER A 632 -13.76 -23.01 0.01
C SER A 632 -14.56 -22.00 -0.83
N SER A 633 -15.90 -22.01 -0.72
CA SER A 633 -16.78 -20.98 -1.30
C SER A 633 -16.63 -19.59 -0.67
N LEU A 634 -15.98 -19.47 0.49
CA LEU A 634 -15.79 -18.22 1.22
C LEU A 634 -15.07 -17.16 0.38
N VAL A 635 -14.06 -17.55 -0.41
CA VAL A 635 -13.31 -16.62 -1.27
C VAL A 635 -14.25 -15.92 -2.25
N HIS A 636 -15.12 -16.68 -2.92
CA HIS A 636 -16.12 -16.14 -3.84
C HIS A 636 -17.17 -15.29 -3.09
N LYS A 637 -17.72 -15.79 -1.98
CA LYS A 637 -18.70 -15.06 -1.16
C LYS A 637 -18.17 -13.69 -0.71
N VAL A 638 -16.90 -13.63 -0.27
CA VAL A 638 -16.25 -12.39 0.16
C VAL A 638 -16.05 -11.43 -1.01
N LEU A 639 -15.51 -11.90 -2.14
CA LEU A 639 -15.30 -11.06 -3.34
C LEU A 639 -16.61 -10.48 -3.86
N ASP A 640 -17.63 -11.32 -4.03
CA ASP A 640 -18.92 -10.91 -4.58
C ASP A 640 -19.64 -9.94 -3.64
N GLY A 641 -19.65 -10.22 -2.33
CA GLY A 641 -20.24 -9.34 -1.33
C GLY A 641 -19.56 -7.97 -1.28
N VAL A 642 -18.22 -7.92 -1.37
CA VAL A 642 -17.50 -6.64 -1.43
C VAL A 642 -17.80 -5.89 -2.71
N ARG A 643 -17.81 -6.58 -3.86
CA ARG A 643 -18.16 -5.97 -5.15
C ARG A 643 -19.55 -5.39 -5.15
N GLU A 644 -20.55 -6.14 -4.66
CA GLU A 644 -21.95 -5.71 -4.63
C GLU A 644 -22.12 -4.40 -3.85
N VAL A 645 -21.44 -4.26 -2.72
CA VAL A 645 -21.52 -3.04 -1.89
C VAL A 645 -20.78 -1.87 -2.54
N HIS A 646 -19.57 -2.09 -3.06
CA HIS A 646 -18.68 -1.00 -3.49
C HIS A 646 -18.83 -0.61 -4.96
N ALA A 647 -19.58 -1.37 -5.76
CA ALA A 647 -19.94 -0.99 -7.12
C ALA A 647 -21.07 0.05 -7.17
N LYS A 648 -21.78 0.28 -6.06
CA LYS A 648 -22.91 1.23 -6.00
C LYS A 648 -22.45 2.67 -5.99
N ALA A 649 -23.20 3.55 -6.67
CA ALA A 649 -22.90 4.97 -6.80
C ALA A 649 -22.93 5.73 -5.46
N ASP A 650 -23.80 5.32 -4.53
CA ASP A 650 -24.02 5.93 -3.21
C ASP A 650 -23.14 5.35 -2.10
N CYS A 651 -22.25 4.40 -2.42
CA CYS A 651 -21.36 3.81 -1.42
C CYS A 651 -20.30 4.82 -0.96
N THR A 652 -20.31 5.19 0.33
CA THR A 652 -19.36 6.12 0.95
C THR A 652 -18.43 5.44 1.95
N HIS A 653 -18.34 4.10 1.90
CA HIS A 653 -17.62 3.33 2.90
C HIS A 653 -16.10 3.53 2.82
N VAL A 654 -15.52 3.94 3.96
CA VAL A 654 -14.06 4.05 4.16
C VAL A 654 -13.62 2.99 5.18
N PRO A 655 -12.74 2.04 4.81
CA PRO A 655 -12.17 1.09 5.77
C PRO A 655 -11.45 1.77 6.94
N SER A 656 -11.57 1.22 8.15
CA SER A 656 -11.01 1.83 9.37
C SER A 656 -9.50 2.04 9.33
N MET A 657 -8.74 1.09 8.77
CA MET A 657 -7.27 1.21 8.66
C MET A 657 -6.85 2.36 7.73
N LEU A 658 -7.56 2.55 6.61
CA LEU A 658 -7.30 3.66 5.70
C LEU A 658 -7.59 4.98 6.40
N LEU A 659 -8.72 5.02 7.09
CA LEU A 659 -9.16 6.19 7.84
C LEU A 659 -8.16 6.62 8.92
N ASP A 660 -7.62 5.65 9.66
CA ASP A 660 -6.60 5.88 10.67
C ASP A 660 -5.30 6.41 10.04
N ALA A 661 -4.85 5.80 8.94
CA ALA A 661 -3.66 6.24 8.21
C ALA A 661 -3.82 7.68 7.68
N GLN A 662 -4.98 8.03 7.11
CA GLN A 662 -5.28 9.38 6.64
C GLN A 662 -5.25 10.43 7.76
N LYS A 663 -5.60 10.01 8.98
CA LYS A 663 -5.57 10.86 10.17
C LYS A 663 -4.22 10.87 10.89
N GLY A 664 -3.24 10.12 10.41
CA GLY A 664 -1.97 9.92 11.09
C GLY A 664 -2.14 9.25 12.45
N GLN A 665 -3.17 8.42 12.61
CA GLN A 665 -3.40 7.62 13.81
C GLN A 665 -2.80 6.22 13.65
N PRO A 666 -2.30 5.61 14.74
CA PRO A 666 -1.74 4.27 14.69
C PRO A 666 -2.75 3.28 14.10
N ILE A 667 -2.30 2.48 13.14
CA ILE A 667 -3.09 1.45 12.48
C ILE A 667 -2.94 0.11 13.20
N GLU A 668 -3.96 -0.76 13.11
CA GLU A 668 -3.99 -2.09 13.75
C GLU A 668 -3.18 -3.15 12.94
N VAL A 669 -2.02 -2.76 12.38
CA VAL A 669 -1.24 -3.58 11.44
C VAL A 669 -0.73 -4.88 12.08
N GLU A 670 -0.27 -4.83 13.34
CA GLU A 670 0.32 -5.99 14.03
C GLU A 670 -0.69 -7.12 14.26
N VAL A 671 -1.95 -6.78 14.54
CA VAL A 671 -2.99 -7.75 14.93
C VAL A 671 -3.87 -8.17 13.75
N ILE A 672 -3.97 -7.34 12.71
CA ILE A 672 -4.69 -7.66 11.47
C ILE A 672 -3.79 -8.40 10.49
N VAL A 673 -2.53 -7.98 10.33
CA VAL A 673 -1.62 -8.52 9.31
C VAL A 673 -0.46 -9.27 9.95
N GLY A 674 0.28 -8.63 10.85
CA GLY A 674 1.51 -9.18 11.43
C GLY A 674 1.30 -10.54 12.11
N GLU A 675 0.19 -10.68 12.83
CA GLU A 675 -0.16 -11.93 13.51
C GLU A 675 -0.48 -13.06 12.53
N VAL A 676 -1.16 -12.76 11.42
CA VAL A 676 -1.41 -13.74 10.35
C VAL A 676 -0.09 -14.21 9.74
N ILE A 677 0.88 -13.31 9.53
CA ILE A 677 2.21 -13.68 9.04
C ILE A 677 2.96 -14.56 10.04
N ARG A 678 2.88 -14.25 11.35
CA ARG A 678 3.48 -15.10 12.40
C ARG A 678 2.84 -16.48 12.44
N MET A 679 1.51 -16.56 12.35
CA MET A 679 0.77 -17.82 12.28
C MET A 679 1.15 -18.63 11.03
N ALA A 680 1.28 -17.99 9.87
CA ALA A 680 1.71 -18.63 8.62
C ALA A 680 3.12 -19.22 8.73
N LYS A 681 4.08 -18.44 9.24
CA LYS A 681 5.46 -18.89 9.48
C LYS A 681 5.52 -20.05 10.46
N ALA A 682 4.78 -19.99 11.56
CA ALA A 682 4.72 -21.06 12.56
C ALA A 682 4.17 -22.38 11.98
N ASN A 683 3.28 -22.30 10.99
CA ASN A 683 2.67 -23.45 10.32
C ASN A 683 3.31 -23.77 8.96
N ARG A 684 4.42 -23.12 8.59
CA ARG A 684 5.15 -23.31 7.32
C ARG A 684 4.25 -23.12 6.08
N VAL A 685 3.39 -22.12 6.12
CA VAL A 685 2.53 -21.73 5.00
C VAL A 685 3.12 -20.49 4.33
N ASP A 686 3.39 -20.60 3.03
CA ASP A 686 3.84 -19.47 2.23
C ASP A 686 2.68 -18.49 2.01
N THR A 687 2.91 -17.22 2.34
CA THR A 687 1.91 -16.14 2.19
C THR A 687 2.52 -14.90 1.52
N PRO A 688 3.12 -15.05 0.32
CA PRO A 688 3.94 -14.01 -0.29
C PRO A 688 3.18 -12.69 -0.54
N ARG A 689 1.88 -12.76 -0.87
CA ARG A 689 1.06 -11.56 -1.09
C ARG A 689 0.79 -10.85 0.24
N LEU A 690 0.44 -11.60 1.29
CA LEU A 690 0.20 -11.04 2.62
C LEU A 690 1.48 -10.47 3.25
N GLU A 691 2.63 -11.13 3.08
CA GLU A 691 3.93 -10.62 3.51
C GLU A 691 4.28 -9.28 2.84
N THR A 692 3.94 -9.14 1.56
CA THR A 692 4.12 -7.87 0.82
C THR A 692 3.27 -6.76 1.42
N LEU A 693 2.00 -7.03 1.72
CA LEU A 693 1.11 -6.05 2.38
C LEU A 693 1.64 -5.66 3.76
N TYR A 694 2.11 -6.62 4.55
CA TYR A 694 2.64 -6.36 5.88
C TYR A 694 3.88 -5.48 5.84
N ALA A 695 4.83 -5.80 4.95
CA ALA A 695 6.06 -5.03 4.77
C ALA A 695 5.76 -3.56 4.44
N LEU A 696 4.81 -3.29 3.54
CA LEU A 696 4.45 -1.92 3.17
C LEU A 696 3.70 -1.19 4.30
N LEU A 697 2.74 -1.84 4.96
CA LEU A 697 1.98 -1.24 6.05
C LEU A 697 2.85 -0.95 7.29
N LEU A 698 3.89 -1.75 7.54
CA LEU A 698 4.87 -1.46 8.59
C LEU A 698 5.60 -0.13 8.35
N VAL A 699 5.90 0.22 7.09
CA VAL A 699 6.50 1.54 6.77
C VAL A 699 5.54 2.67 7.13
N VAL A 700 4.25 2.51 6.80
CA VAL A 700 3.21 3.50 7.13
C VAL A 700 3.08 3.65 8.65
N GLN A 701 2.97 2.55 9.38
CA GLN A 701 2.88 2.55 10.86
C GLN A 701 4.12 3.16 11.50
N ASN A 702 5.32 2.78 11.04
CA ASN A 702 6.60 3.34 11.49
C ASN A 702 6.61 4.87 11.40
N GLN A 703 6.16 5.45 10.28
CA GLN A 703 6.13 6.90 10.13
C GLN A 703 5.05 7.59 10.96
N ILE A 704 3.92 6.92 11.20
CA ILE A 704 2.89 7.41 12.12
C ILE A 704 3.43 7.45 13.55
N LEU A 705 4.04 6.36 14.03
CA LEU A 705 4.60 6.29 15.38
C LEU A 705 5.76 7.29 15.58
N ARG A 706 6.63 7.41 14.58
CA ARG A 706 7.70 8.44 14.55
C ARG A 706 7.16 9.84 14.79
N LYS A 707 6.05 10.20 14.13
CA LYS A 707 5.43 11.53 14.28
C LYS A 707 4.89 11.73 15.69
N LEU A 708 4.19 10.73 16.25
CA LEU A 708 3.68 10.77 17.62
C LEU A 708 4.78 10.86 18.68
N GLU A 709 5.96 10.32 18.40
CA GLU A 709 7.14 10.47 19.26
C GLU A 709 7.68 11.90 19.22
N SER A 710 7.73 12.53 18.05
CA SER A 710 8.19 13.92 17.91
C SER A 710 7.26 14.96 18.51
N GLU A 711 5.96 14.66 18.66
CA GLU A 711 4.97 15.58 19.25
C GLU A 711 4.94 15.56 20.79
N LYS A 712 5.66 14.62 21.44
CA LYS A 712 5.76 14.52 22.90
C LYS A 712 6.91 15.33 23.51
N HIS A 713 7.76 15.90 22.67
CA HIS A 713 8.90 16.74 23.02
C HIS A 713 8.65 18.17 22.53
#